data_AF-A0A831V1U1-F1
#
_entry.id   AF-A0A831V1U1-F1
#
_cell.length_a   1.000
_cell.length_b   1.000
_cell.length_c   1.000
_cell.angle_alpha   90.00
_cell.angle_beta   90.00
_cell.angle_gamma   90.00
#
_symmetry.space_group_name_H-M   'P 1'
#
loop_
_entity.id
_entity.type
_entity.pdbx_description
1 polymer ?
#
loop_
_entity_poly.entity_id
_entity_poly.type
_entity_poly.pdbx_seq_one_letter_code
_entity_poly.pdbx_strand_id
1 'polypeptide(L)'
;MHDCLDCAYEEFFLAASTVGDVGMLVDVPANVGLEACDPALNNCAAVGPKANVALYPDDPSNVHHSYTNDAVKFRNLHAGPKEQHIFHLHNHQWLFNANDDNSNYLDAQGIGPGSGYTYEINFGGSGNRNKTSGDAIFHCHFYPHFAMGMWEMWRVHDVLETGTELAASGGAGFHAAPFELGASPPAAGARALPDGEILAGTPIPALVPLPGKPLAPLPGRVQVVQKDANGDGIPESSQAQVIDRNQNPGYPFWIAGIEDTVGQRSATPPLDMDPTAGGVDGGLPRHTLDGYAAGGASIDTQNRLDFSKVITAAKPVFYPEDGTDVEKAAMAFHAERCHDSALADGTPANCDPASANDSGKLSRGGFVTNGQPSIAGAPYNEPCIDDEGDLFLTGQSGDFFDGVLPQPGFESLTTVGTPEFGADAPRVYKAAVIQTDVVLNKTGYHFPQQRIIVLNEDVAPTLDKTRPPEPFVIRLNTFDCATYQHTNLVPEVYELDDYQVRTPTDIIGQHIHLPKWDLTAADGSANGWNYEDGTLSPGMVRERIEAINHFNETAPTPVATIPTLGEVGGRTHLEPEAHPFFGAGPDGTWLGARTTIQRWFADPVVNVQGVDRGLGIIFTHDHFGPSTHQQVGLYATVLIEPARSDWVHNETGVPLYTRDDGGPTSWQVAILTEGNPNDPVPFREFYFEFADFQHAYQPGAFAGVGPDGHTPVPPTANSFRDSINPSVKVENQGNLYPDLFHYPPVCPGGVPRPCPEAISLSDPGMLVVNYRAEPQGLRVYDPNKLGPDGKPGTQADGLAGDLAYAMVSQLFERDAKGDLIDGDPLTAGVQPIQVDRAIPELNTVLGNTPYPPLNLGL
;
A
#
# COMPACT_ATOMS: atom_id res chain seq x y z
N MET A 1 -5.83 -17.66 13.90
CA MET A 1 -6.73 -16.92 14.81
C MET A 1 -7.99 -17.76 14.97
N HIS A 2 -8.56 -17.82 16.18
CA HIS A 2 -9.59 -18.80 16.47
C HIS A 2 -10.87 -18.60 15.64
N ASP A 3 -11.38 -17.37 15.57
CA ASP A 3 -12.72 -17.08 15.02
C ASP A 3 -12.70 -16.22 13.75
N CYS A 4 -11.53 -15.91 13.17
CA CYS A 4 -11.48 -15.04 11.98
C CYS A 4 -11.91 -15.76 10.70
N LEU A 5 -13.06 -15.38 10.15
CA LEU A 5 -13.63 -15.95 8.93
C LEU A 5 -12.92 -15.44 7.68
N ASP A 6 -12.63 -14.13 7.61
CA ASP A 6 -12.16 -13.47 6.39
C ASP A 6 -10.65 -13.19 6.34
N CYS A 7 -9.91 -13.55 7.38
CA CYS A 7 -8.45 -13.59 7.35
C CYS A 7 -7.98 -14.67 6.38
N ALA A 8 -7.34 -14.27 5.28
CA ALA A 8 -7.13 -15.07 4.08
C ALA A 8 -5.64 -15.24 3.71
N TYR A 9 -4.80 -15.53 4.71
CA TYR A 9 -3.37 -15.77 4.51
C TYR A 9 -2.65 -14.64 3.77
N GLU A 10 -3.15 -13.40 3.92
CA GLU A 10 -2.47 -12.20 3.46
C GLU A 10 -1.04 -12.27 4.00
N GLU A 11 -0.07 -12.02 3.11
CA GLU A 11 1.34 -12.23 3.43
C GLU A 11 1.76 -11.39 4.65
N PHE A 12 1.03 -10.31 4.92
CA PHE A 12 1.25 -9.36 6.01
C PHE A 12 -0.09 -8.90 6.58
N PHE A 13 -0.67 -9.70 7.47
CA PHE A 13 -1.82 -9.25 8.23
C PHE A 13 -1.36 -8.27 9.34
N LEU A 14 -1.54 -6.97 9.10
CA LEU A 14 -1.07 -5.89 9.99
C LEU A 14 -2.18 -5.35 10.90
N ALA A 15 -3.39 -5.92 10.86
CA ALA A 15 -4.55 -5.37 11.53
C ALA A 15 -4.76 -5.93 12.95
N ALA A 16 -4.91 -5.01 13.91
CA ALA A 16 -5.20 -5.29 15.31
C ALA A 16 -6.65 -5.75 15.54
N SER A 17 -7.54 -5.51 14.57
CA SER A 17 -8.95 -5.92 14.61
C SER A 17 -9.18 -7.41 14.87
N THR A 18 -8.17 -8.25 14.61
CA THR A 18 -8.30 -9.71 14.73
C THR A 18 -7.86 -10.27 16.08
N VAL A 19 -6.67 -9.91 16.58
CA VAL A 19 -6.11 -10.45 17.83
C VAL A 19 -5.36 -9.39 18.66
N GLY A 20 -5.76 -8.14 18.51
CA GLY A 20 -5.19 -7.02 19.26
C GLY A 20 -3.87 -6.50 18.70
N ASP A 21 -3.21 -5.63 19.47
CA ASP A 21 -2.01 -4.91 19.05
C ASP A 21 -0.81 -5.82 18.70
N VAL A 22 0.04 -5.35 17.78
CA VAL A 22 1.21 -6.10 17.30
C VAL A 22 2.16 -6.51 18.41
N GLY A 23 2.66 -7.75 18.33
CA GLY A 23 3.74 -8.21 19.20
C GLY A 23 3.33 -8.27 20.67
N MET A 24 2.02 -8.20 20.94
CA MET A 24 1.49 -8.19 22.29
C MET A 24 1.89 -9.45 23.06
N LEU A 25 2.46 -9.24 24.24
CA LEU A 25 2.85 -10.32 25.14
C LEU A 25 1.62 -10.80 25.90
N VAL A 26 1.28 -12.08 25.69
CA VAL A 26 0.14 -12.73 26.34
C VAL A 26 0.57 -13.93 27.18
N ASP A 27 -0.29 -14.37 28.08
CA ASP A 27 -0.05 -15.54 28.93
C ASP A 27 0.09 -16.84 28.12
N VAL A 28 -0.72 -17.01 27.07
CA VAL A 28 -0.66 -18.15 26.14
C VAL A 28 -0.77 -17.67 24.69
N PRO A 29 0.34 -17.67 23.92
CA PRO A 29 0.31 -17.25 22.52
C PRO A 29 -0.60 -18.11 21.63
N ALA A 30 -1.20 -17.48 20.62
CA ALA A 30 -2.13 -18.11 19.68
C ALA A 30 -1.52 -19.34 18.94
N ASN A 31 -0.20 -19.39 18.75
CA ASN A 31 0.48 -20.48 18.06
C ASN A 31 0.84 -21.70 18.93
N VAL A 32 0.68 -21.63 20.26
CA VAL A 32 1.03 -22.73 21.17
C VAL A 32 0.24 -24.00 20.81
N GLY A 33 0.92 -25.12 20.61
CA GLY A 33 0.33 -26.40 20.21
C GLY A 33 0.23 -26.61 18.70
N LEU A 34 0.43 -25.58 17.87
CA LEU A 34 0.49 -25.74 16.41
C LEU A 34 1.77 -26.46 15.97
N GLU A 35 2.84 -26.41 16.77
CA GLU A 35 4.07 -27.17 16.54
C GLU A 35 3.87 -28.69 16.55
N ALA A 36 2.73 -29.18 17.07
CA ALA A 36 2.35 -30.58 17.07
C ALA A 36 1.48 -30.97 15.84
N CYS A 37 1.08 -29.98 15.03
CA CYS A 37 0.29 -30.16 13.81
C CYS A 37 1.18 -30.73 12.70
N ASP A 38 0.80 -31.86 12.12
CA ASP A 38 1.53 -32.40 10.98
C ASP A 38 1.06 -31.76 9.65
N PRO A 39 1.82 -31.89 8.53
CA PRO A 39 1.42 -31.32 7.25
C PRO A 39 0.10 -31.86 6.66
N ALA A 40 -0.46 -32.93 7.23
CA ALA A 40 -1.78 -33.46 6.90
C ALA A 40 -2.86 -32.96 7.87
N LEU A 41 -2.52 -31.95 8.69
CA LEU A 41 -3.34 -31.34 9.71
C LEU A 41 -3.84 -32.33 10.79
N ASN A 42 -3.12 -33.43 11.03
CA ASN A 42 -3.40 -34.28 12.18
C ASN A 42 -2.86 -33.63 13.46
N ASN A 43 -3.55 -33.89 14.58
CA ASN A 43 -3.19 -33.42 15.92
C ASN A 43 -3.24 -31.90 16.13
N CYS A 44 -3.87 -31.16 15.23
CA CYS A 44 -4.05 -29.70 15.35
C CYS A 44 -5.21 -29.33 16.29
N ALA A 45 -5.50 -30.17 17.30
CA ALA A 45 -6.66 -30.05 18.18
C ALA A 45 -6.61 -28.84 19.16
N ALA A 46 -5.61 -27.98 19.04
CA ALA A 46 -5.46 -26.76 19.84
C ALA A 46 -6.10 -25.54 19.13
N VAL A 47 -7.35 -25.69 18.69
CA VAL A 47 -8.17 -24.59 18.12
C VAL A 47 -9.10 -24.08 19.22
N GLY A 48 -9.04 -22.77 19.51
CA GLY A 48 -9.75 -22.09 20.60
C GLY A 48 -9.04 -20.80 20.98
N PRO A 49 -9.70 -19.87 21.70
CA PRO A 49 -9.02 -18.70 22.26
C PRO A 49 -8.00 -19.18 23.30
N LYS A 50 -6.78 -18.64 23.26
CA LYS A 50 -5.68 -19.09 24.13
C LYS A 50 -5.32 -18.05 25.17
N ALA A 51 -5.20 -16.80 24.74
CA ALA A 51 -4.83 -15.70 25.60
C ALA A 51 -5.99 -15.33 26.55
N ASN A 52 -5.68 -15.16 27.83
CA ASN A 52 -6.64 -14.68 28.83
C ASN A 52 -6.29 -13.25 29.31
N VAL A 53 -5.03 -12.85 29.15
CA VAL A 53 -4.54 -11.55 29.63
C VAL A 53 -3.31 -11.10 28.85
N ALA A 54 -3.24 -9.80 28.60
CA ALA A 54 -2.01 -9.13 28.16
C ALA A 54 -1.09 -8.90 29.37
N LEU A 55 0.18 -9.27 29.20
CA LEU A 55 1.23 -9.08 30.21
C LEU A 55 1.85 -7.69 30.04
N TYR A 56 2.42 -7.15 31.13
CA TYR A 56 3.10 -5.85 31.14
C TYR A 56 2.19 -4.71 30.66
N PRO A 57 1.08 -4.42 31.36
CA PRO A 57 0.04 -3.49 30.91
C PRO A 57 0.52 -2.03 30.71
N ASP A 58 1.70 -1.69 31.21
CA ASP A 58 2.35 -0.40 30.98
C ASP A 58 3.08 -0.30 29.63
N ASP A 59 3.40 -1.44 28.99
CA ASP A 59 4.03 -1.55 27.67
C ASP A 59 3.80 -2.97 27.08
N PRO A 60 2.54 -3.32 26.72
CA PRO A 60 2.18 -4.72 26.45
C PRO A 60 2.57 -5.20 25.05
N SER A 61 2.92 -4.30 24.13
CA SER A 61 2.98 -4.54 22.68
C SER A 61 4.04 -3.70 21.98
N ASN A 62 4.34 -4.00 20.71
CA ASN A 62 5.23 -3.21 19.86
C ASN A 62 4.51 -1.97 19.26
N VAL A 63 3.81 -1.21 20.10
CA VAL A 63 3.07 0.00 19.71
C VAL A 63 3.60 1.17 20.52
N HIS A 64 4.21 2.13 19.84
CA HIS A 64 4.65 3.40 20.42
C HIS A 64 3.49 4.39 20.39
N HIS A 65 3.43 5.30 21.35
CA HIS A 65 2.29 6.22 21.47
C HIS A 65 2.72 7.67 21.62
N SER A 66 1.96 8.58 21.01
CA SER A 66 2.02 10.03 21.30
C SER A 66 0.69 10.70 21.02
N TYR A 67 0.52 11.95 21.47
CA TYR A 67 -0.63 12.76 21.06
C TYR A 67 -0.33 13.51 19.76
N THR A 68 -1.36 13.80 18.97
CA THR A 68 -1.23 14.71 17.82
C THR A 68 -0.55 16.01 18.25
N ASN A 69 0.39 16.50 17.43
CA ASN A 69 1.28 17.64 17.69
C ASN A 69 2.44 17.39 18.66
N ASP A 70 2.63 16.18 19.21
CA ASP A 70 3.82 15.89 20.01
C ASP A 70 5.09 15.89 19.16
N ALA A 71 6.17 16.45 19.70
CA ALA A 71 7.44 16.47 18.98
C ALA A 71 8.13 15.12 19.18
N VAL A 72 8.32 14.37 18.11
CA VAL A 72 8.85 13.00 18.16
C VAL A 72 10.16 12.90 17.40
N LYS A 73 11.09 12.12 17.95
CA LYS A 73 12.35 11.74 17.31
C LYS A 73 12.56 10.24 17.45
N PHE A 74 12.82 9.57 16.35
CA PHE A 74 13.23 8.17 16.35
C PHE A 74 14.75 8.09 16.34
N ARG A 75 15.33 7.26 17.20
CA ARG A 75 16.77 6.99 17.22
C ARG A 75 16.99 5.53 16.88
N ASN A 76 17.30 5.28 15.62
CA ASN A 76 17.49 3.93 15.11
C ASN A 76 18.99 3.57 15.11
N LEU A 77 19.32 2.37 15.60
CA LEU A 77 20.67 1.83 15.66
C LEU A 77 20.65 0.41 15.11
N HIS A 78 21.48 0.16 14.09
CA HIS A 78 21.72 -1.21 13.64
C HIS A 78 22.79 -1.86 14.51
N ALA A 79 22.31 -2.63 15.51
CA ALA A 79 23.16 -3.37 16.44
C ALA A 79 23.60 -4.75 15.89
N GLY A 80 23.09 -5.17 14.73
CA GLY A 80 23.36 -6.47 14.14
C GLY A 80 24.73 -6.55 13.44
N PRO A 81 25.26 -7.76 13.23
CA PRO A 81 26.61 -7.95 12.65
C PRO A 81 26.63 -7.99 11.11
N LYS A 82 25.46 -8.10 10.45
CA LYS A 82 25.30 -8.31 9.00
C LYS A 82 24.00 -7.68 8.49
N GLU A 83 23.86 -7.66 7.16
CA GLU A 83 22.67 -7.24 6.39
C GLU A 83 22.33 -5.76 6.49
N GLN A 84 21.78 -5.23 5.39
CA GLN A 84 21.19 -3.88 5.36
C GLN A 84 19.70 -4.01 5.70
N HIS A 85 19.16 -2.99 6.36
CA HIS A 85 17.73 -2.83 6.58
C HIS A 85 17.30 -1.48 6.00
N ILE A 86 16.02 -1.31 5.72
CA ILE A 86 15.48 -0.03 5.23
C ILE A 86 14.43 0.41 6.24
N PHE A 87 14.72 1.38 7.10
CA PHE A 87 13.71 1.92 8.00
C PHE A 87 12.74 2.77 7.18
N HIS A 88 11.50 2.32 7.03
CA HIS A 88 10.42 3.08 6.44
C HIS A 88 9.36 3.40 7.51
N LEU A 89 8.81 4.61 7.49
CA LEU A 89 7.75 5.07 8.39
C LEU A 89 6.62 5.71 7.57
N HIS A 90 5.40 5.21 7.75
CA HIS A 90 4.24 5.70 7.01
C HIS A 90 3.82 7.11 7.46
N ASN A 91 3.31 7.90 6.50
CA ASN A 91 2.73 9.25 6.63
C ASN A 91 3.62 10.35 7.25
N HIS A 92 4.81 10.02 7.72
CA HIS A 92 5.69 10.95 8.42
C HIS A 92 7.06 10.98 7.77
N GLN A 93 7.54 12.20 7.53
CA GLN A 93 8.80 12.44 6.86
C GLN A 93 9.75 13.24 7.74
N TRP A 94 11.04 13.13 7.42
CA TRP A 94 12.13 13.85 8.07
C TRP A 94 13.16 14.32 7.03
N LEU A 95 13.99 15.27 7.41
CA LEU A 95 15.19 15.61 6.63
C LEU A 95 16.34 14.67 7.00
N PHE A 96 17.08 14.16 6.01
CA PHE A 96 18.27 13.33 6.24
C PHE A 96 19.27 14.00 7.19
N ASN A 97 19.45 15.32 7.05
CA ASN A 97 20.13 16.19 7.99
C ASN A 97 19.20 17.35 8.37
N ALA A 98 18.66 17.31 9.59
CA ALA A 98 17.70 18.31 10.08
C ALA A 98 18.24 19.75 10.16
N ASN A 99 19.56 19.95 10.08
CA ASN A 99 20.17 21.30 10.10
C ASN A 99 20.47 21.86 8.70
N ASP A 100 20.05 21.15 7.65
CA ASP A 100 20.27 21.54 6.26
C ASP A 100 18.96 21.45 5.48
N ASP A 101 18.42 22.60 5.11
CA ASP A 101 17.21 22.72 4.29
C ASP A 101 17.43 22.27 2.83
N ASN A 102 18.69 22.05 2.43
CA ASN A 102 19.07 21.36 1.19
C ASN A 102 19.22 19.85 1.38
N SER A 103 18.86 19.29 2.54
CA SER A 103 18.88 17.85 2.79
C SER A 103 17.68 17.11 2.21
N ASN A 104 17.85 15.84 1.83
CA ASN A 104 16.75 15.05 1.27
C ASN A 104 15.61 14.91 2.27
N TYR A 105 14.39 15.09 1.79
CA TYR A 105 13.16 14.80 2.52
C TYR A 105 12.82 13.33 2.32
N LEU A 106 12.72 12.58 3.40
CA LEU A 106 12.70 11.12 3.39
C LEU A 106 11.56 10.57 4.25
N ASP A 107 11.01 9.44 3.83
CA ASP A 107 10.20 8.52 4.65
C ASP A 107 10.86 7.14 4.79
N ALA A 108 12.00 6.92 4.11
CA ALA A 108 12.73 5.66 4.12
C ALA A 108 14.25 5.91 4.16
N GLN A 109 14.98 5.12 4.96
CA GLN A 109 16.42 5.23 5.10
C GLN A 109 17.09 3.85 5.25
N GLY A 110 17.99 3.53 4.32
CA GLY A 110 18.89 2.39 4.45
C GLY A 110 19.81 2.53 5.67
N ILE A 111 19.89 1.47 6.49
CA ILE A 111 20.72 1.38 7.69
C ILE A 111 21.49 0.06 7.68
N GLY A 112 22.80 0.14 7.87
CA GLY A 112 23.71 -1.01 7.81
C GLY A 112 24.43 -1.27 9.14
N PRO A 113 25.18 -2.38 9.26
CA PRO A 113 25.79 -2.79 10.52
C PRO A 113 26.66 -1.68 11.16
N GLY A 114 26.35 -1.33 12.41
CA GLY A 114 27.08 -0.33 13.18
C GLY A 114 26.75 1.14 12.86
N SER A 115 25.82 1.42 11.95
CA SER A 115 25.31 2.77 11.71
C SER A 115 24.12 3.09 12.63
N GLY A 116 23.87 4.38 12.87
CA GLY A 116 22.70 4.85 13.59
C GLY A 116 22.28 6.22 13.09
N TYR A 117 20.98 6.46 13.06
CA TYR A 117 20.37 7.69 12.57
C TYR A 117 19.38 8.23 13.60
N THR A 118 19.23 9.56 13.63
CA THR A 118 18.15 10.22 14.36
C THR A 118 17.21 10.83 13.34
N TYR A 119 15.97 10.37 13.31
CA TYR A 119 14.93 10.88 12.44
C TYR A 119 14.15 11.94 13.24
N GLU A 120 14.35 13.21 12.90
CA GLU A 120 13.60 14.33 13.49
C GLU A 120 12.35 14.57 12.64
N ILE A 121 11.18 14.14 13.14
CA ILE A 121 9.95 14.18 12.36
C ILE A 121 9.56 15.64 12.10
N ASN A 122 9.34 15.99 10.84
CA ASN A 122 9.03 17.35 10.39
C ASN A 122 7.64 17.83 10.84
N PHE A 123 7.37 19.13 10.64
CA PHE A 123 6.05 19.76 10.79
C PHE A 123 5.35 19.55 12.15
N GLY A 124 6.15 19.54 13.22
CA GLY A 124 5.66 19.44 14.59
C GLY A 124 5.55 18.01 15.14
N GLY A 125 5.98 17.02 14.37
CA GLY A 125 6.10 15.63 14.82
C GLY A 125 4.85 14.80 14.56
N SER A 126 4.23 14.33 15.64
CA SER A 126 3.07 13.42 15.64
C SER A 126 1.89 13.95 14.83
N GLY A 127 1.39 13.13 13.92
CA GLY A 127 0.30 13.45 13.01
C GLY A 127 0.73 14.19 11.74
N ASN A 128 2.02 14.54 11.65
CA ASN A 128 2.68 15.39 10.64
C ASN A 128 1.79 16.55 10.12
N ARG A 129 2.05 17.16 8.95
CA ARG A 129 1.34 18.38 8.49
C ARG A 129 -0.19 18.31 8.65
N ASN A 130 -0.79 17.17 8.31
CA ASN A 130 -2.25 16.96 8.33
C ASN A 130 -2.87 16.86 9.71
N LYS A 131 -2.07 16.73 10.78
CA LYS A 131 -2.54 16.52 12.16
C LYS A 131 -3.36 15.25 12.32
N THR A 132 -2.93 14.19 11.64
CA THR A 132 -3.64 12.92 11.62
C THR A 132 -3.57 12.19 12.96
N SER A 133 -4.60 11.41 13.26
CA SER A 133 -4.61 10.34 14.27
C SER A 133 -4.58 8.99 13.55
N GLY A 134 -4.24 7.91 14.26
CA GLY A 134 -4.18 6.57 13.67
C GLY A 134 -2.89 5.82 13.97
N ASP A 135 -2.79 4.60 13.44
CA ASP A 135 -1.60 3.77 13.54
C ASP A 135 -0.71 3.93 12.31
N ALA A 136 0.47 4.52 12.48
CA ALA A 136 1.51 4.55 11.46
C ALA A 136 2.46 3.38 11.66
N ILE A 137 2.57 2.48 10.69
CA ILE A 137 3.58 1.42 10.75
C ILE A 137 4.97 2.01 10.46
N PHE A 138 5.97 1.48 11.14
CA PHE A 138 7.33 1.57 10.66
C PHE A 138 7.98 0.19 10.63
N HIS A 139 8.77 -0.05 9.58
CA HIS A 139 9.24 -1.39 9.29
C HIS A 139 10.52 -1.42 8.47
N CYS A 140 11.10 -2.62 8.37
CA CYS A 140 12.09 -2.87 7.34
C CYS A 140 11.39 -2.96 5.97
N HIS A 141 11.68 -2.04 5.06
CA HIS A 141 11.20 -2.04 3.66
C HIS A 141 11.95 -3.05 2.77
N PHE A 142 12.50 -4.10 3.37
CA PHE A 142 12.97 -5.28 2.67
C PHE A 142 12.07 -6.45 3.07
N TYR A 143 11.24 -6.91 2.12
CA TYR A 143 10.09 -7.76 2.41
C TYR A 143 10.37 -9.04 3.20
N PRO A 144 11.47 -9.78 2.97
CA PRO A 144 11.78 -10.92 3.82
C PRO A 144 11.92 -10.55 5.30
N HIS A 145 12.49 -9.39 5.62
CA HIS A 145 12.61 -8.91 7.01
C HIS A 145 11.26 -8.49 7.58
N PHE A 146 10.43 -7.83 6.76
CA PHE A 146 9.06 -7.48 7.13
C PHE A 146 8.26 -8.72 7.51
N ALA A 147 8.34 -9.78 6.69
CA ALA A 147 7.64 -11.05 6.90
C ALA A 147 8.09 -11.77 8.17
N MET A 148 9.35 -11.59 8.55
CA MET A 148 9.92 -12.17 9.77
C MET A 148 9.58 -11.38 11.03
N GLY A 149 8.78 -10.30 10.93
CA GLY A 149 8.32 -9.53 12.08
C GLY A 149 9.13 -8.27 12.38
N MET A 150 9.92 -7.75 11.42
CA MET A 150 10.69 -6.52 11.61
C MET A 150 9.85 -5.26 11.34
N TRP A 151 8.85 -5.05 12.18
CA TRP A 151 7.91 -3.93 12.12
C TRP A 151 7.28 -3.66 13.48
N GLU A 152 6.90 -2.42 13.68
CA GLU A 152 6.26 -1.90 14.90
C GLU A 152 5.28 -0.79 14.48
N MET A 153 4.41 -0.37 15.39
CA MET A 153 3.45 0.71 15.13
C MET A 153 3.75 1.95 15.96
N TRP A 154 3.32 3.09 15.44
CA TRP A 154 3.25 4.35 16.14
C TRP A 154 1.81 4.87 16.11
N ARG A 155 1.11 4.75 17.24
CA ARG A 155 -0.25 5.22 17.46
C ARG A 155 -0.27 6.70 17.84
N VAL A 156 -0.95 7.49 17.02
CA VAL A 156 -1.19 8.92 17.26
C VAL A 156 -2.59 9.14 17.82
N HIS A 157 -2.66 9.63 19.05
CA HIS A 157 -3.90 9.86 19.79
C HIS A 157 -4.42 11.29 19.64
N ASP A 158 -5.73 11.41 19.42
CA ASP A 158 -6.50 12.64 19.26
C ASP A 158 -7.23 13.08 20.55
N VAL A 159 -7.24 12.22 21.57
CA VAL A 159 -7.85 12.44 22.89
C VAL A 159 -6.87 12.06 24.00
N LEU A 160 -7.14 12.46 25.23
CA LEU A 160 -6.34 12.12 26.40
C LEU A 160 -6.46 10.62 26.75
N GLU A 161 -5.32 9.94 26.87
CA GLU A 161 -5.23 8.55 27.34
C GLU A 161 -4.69 8.48 28.76
N THR A 162 -5.59 8.29 29.73
CA THR A 162 -5.24 8.18 31.16
C THR A 162 -4.78 6.77 31.57
N GLY A 163 -4.77 5.84 30.61
CA GLY A 163 -4.50 4.42 30.81
C GLY A 163 -5.71 3.64 31.35
N THR A 164 -5.67 2.33 31.15
CA THR A 164 -6.72 1.41 31.59
C THR A 164 -6.63 1.15 33.10
N GLU A 165 -7.74 1.32 33.81
CA GLU A 165 -7.85 0.84 35.18
C GLU A 165 -7.84 -0.70 35.19
N LEU A 166 -6.89 -1.30 35.91
CA LEU A 166 -6.76 -2.75 36.03
C LEU A 166 -7.57 -3.30 37.21
N ALA A 167 -8.06 -4.53 37.08
CA ALA A 167 -8.85 -5.20 38.12
C ALA A 167 -8.14 -5.25 39.49
N ALA A 168 -6.82 -5.41 39.50
CA ALA A 168 -6.01 -5.40 40.71
C ALA A 168 -6.02 -4.05 41.47
N SER A 169 -6.38 -2.93 40.82
CA SER A 169 -6.41 -1.60 41.45
C SER A 169 -7.63 -1.37 42.36
N GLY A 170 -8.65 -2.24 42.26
CA GLY A 170 -9.80 -2.28 43.17
C GLY A 170 -10.59 -0.97 43.32
N GLY A 171 -10.63 -0.09 42.30
CA GLY A 171 -11.33 1.20 42.36
C GLY A 171 -10.64 2.29 43.19
N ALA A 172 -9.55 1.95 43.90
CA ALA A 172 -8.82 2.86 44.77
C ALA A 172 -7.52 3.39 44.14
N GLY A 173 -7.17 2.90 42.93
CA GLY A 173 -5.97 3.29 42.19
C GLY A 173 -4.67 2.62 42.67
N PHE A 174 -4.74 1.63 43.57
CA PHE A 174 -3.56 0.94 44.12
C PHE A 174 -3.81 -0.57 44.22
N HIS A 175 -2.80 -1.37 43.87
CA HIS A 175 -2.79 -2.83 44.04
C HIS A 175 -2.45 -3.22 45.49
N ALA A 176 -2.92 -4.40 45.92
CA ALA A 176 -2.77 -4.85 47.31
C ALA A 176 -1.44 -5.57 47.57
N ALA A 177 -0.88 -6.24 46.56
CA ALA A 177 0.40 -6.93 46.64
C ALA A 177 1.39 -6.51 45.54
N PRO A 178 2.71 -6.56 45.81
CA PRO A 178 3.72 -6.17 44.82
C PRO A 178 3.58 -6.94 43.51
N PHE A 179 3.71 -6.23 42.39
CA PHE A 179 3.69 -6.77 41.02
C PHE A 179 2.35 -7.32 40.53
N GLU A 180 1.25 -7.17 41.30
CA GLU A 180 -0.09 -7.63 40.87
C GLU A 180 -0.56 -7.00 39.56
N LEU A 181 -0.06 -5.80 39.21
CA LEU A 181 -0.41 -5.16 37.94
C LEU A 181 0.16 -5.90 36.73
N GLY A 182 1.30 -6.60 36.84
CA GLY A 182 2.06 -7.12 35.69
C GLY A 182 1.32 -8.17 34.83
N ALA A 183 0.22 -8.73 35.32
CA ALA A 183 -0.65 -9.66 34.60
C ALA A 183 -2.13 -9.48 34.98
N SER A 184 -2.53 -8.27 35.42
CA SER A 184 -3.93 -8.00 35.78
C SER A 184 -4.72 -7.63 34.51
N PRO A 185 -5.90 -8.23 34.27
CA PRO A 185 -6.77 -7.80 33.19
C PRO A 185 -7.35 -6.39 33.48
N PRO A 186 -7.92 -5.74 32.46
CA PRO A 186 -8.75 -4.54 32.64
C PRO A 186 -9.85 -4.74 33.70
N ALA A 187 -10.15 -3.70 34.45
CA ALA A 187 -11.29 -3.69 35.38
C ALA A 187 -12.60 -3.72 34.58
N ALA A 188 -13.65 -4.28 35.18
CA ALA A 188 -14.96 -4.32 34.54
C ALA A 188 -15.48 -2.90 34.26
N GLY A 189 -15.85 -2.63 32.99
CA GLY A 189 -16.30 -1.31 32.55
C GLY A 189 -15.19 -0.29 32.30
N ALA A 190 -13.91 -0.71 32.33
CA ALA A 190 -12.79 0.17 32.02
C ALA A 190 -12.73 0.47 30.50
N ARG A 191 -12.13 1.63 30.17
CA ARG A 191 -11.65 1.93 28.83
C ARG A 191 -10.42 1.05 28.56
N ALA A 192 -10.54 0.16 27.59
CA ALA A 192 -9.53 -0.80 27.16
C ALA A 192 -9.71 -1.05 25.66
N LEU A 193 -8.70 -1.61 24.98
CA LEU A 193 -8.87 -2.04 23.59
C LEU A 193 -9.61 -3.39 23.59
N PRO A 194 -10.52 -3.62 22.64
CA PRO A 194 -11.12 -4.94 22.49
C PRO A 194 -10.12 -5.91 21.84
N ASP A 195 -10.42 -7.20 21.91
CA ASP A 195 -9.54 -8.27 21.45
C ASP A 195 -10.35 -9.49 21.00
N GLY A 196 -9.90 -10.14 19.92
CA GLY A 196 -10.57 -11.30 19.33
C GLY A 196 -10.44 -12.61 20.12
N GLU A 197 -9.61 -12.66 21.17
CA GLU A 197 -9.45 -13.83 22.04
C GLU A 197 -9.57 -13.48 23.54
N ILE A 198 -9.15 -12.28 23.96
CA ILE A 198 -9.13 -11.85 25.37
C ILE A 198 -10.47 -11.22 25.75
N LEU A 199 -11.25 -11.95 26.57
CA LEU A 199 -12.61 -11.53 26.99
C LEU A 199 -12.68 -10.23 27.78
N ALA A 200 -11.60 -9.83 28.45
CA ALA A 200 -11.53 -8.57 29.20
C ALA A 200 -11.03 -7.39 28.35
N GLY A 201 -10.65 -7.63 27.09
CA GLY A 201 -9.86 -6.71 26.29
C GLY A 201 -8.42 -6.56 26.81
N THR A 202 -7.71 -5.61 26.22
CA THR A 202 -6.29 -5.35 26.48
C THR A 202 -6.10 -3.93 27.04
N PRO A 203 -5.18 -3.75 27.98
CA PRO A 203 -4.97 -2.46 28.64
C PRO A 203 -4.29 -1.47 27.69
N ILE A 204 -4.72 -0.21 27.78
CA ILE A 204 -4.11 0.94 27.11
C ILE A 204 -3.09 1.57 28.08
N PRO A 205 -1.84 1.82 27.65
CA PRO A 205 -0.88 2.57 28.45
C PRO A 205 -1.34 4.00 28.73
N ALA A 206 -1.06 4.50 29.94
CA ALA A 206 -1.27 5.92 30.24
C ALA A 206 -0.19 6.77 29.55
N LEU A 207 -0.60 7.81 28.82
CA LEU A 207 0.34 8.71 28.16
C LEU A 207 0.57 9.98 28.98
N VAL A 208 1.83 10.28 29.27
CA VAL A 208 2.23 11.52 29.94
C VAL A 208 2.30 12.65 28.92
N PRO A 209 1.47 13.70 29.04
CA PRO A 209 1.49 14.82 28.10
C PRO A 209 2.79 15.63 28.18
N LEU A 210 3.24 16.16 27.04
CA LEU A 210 4.44 17.01 27.00
C LEU A 210 4.23 18.35 27.73
N PRO A 211 5.14 18.75 28.64
CA PRO A 211 5.03 20.03 29.34
C PRO A 211 4.94 21.23 28.38
N GLY A 212 4.04 22.17 28.70
CA GLY A 212 3.86 23.40 27.91
C GLY A 212 3.07 23.22 26.61
N LYS A 213 2.62 22.00 26.29
CA LYS A 213 1.66 21.77 25.20
C LYS A 213 0.22 21.68 25.74
N PRO A 214 -0.77 22.14 24.96
CA PRO A 214 -2.18 21.85 25.25
C PRO A 214 -2.41 20.34 25.32
N LEU A 215 -3.15 19.91 26.35
CA LEU A 215 -3.56 18.52 26.53
C LEU A 215 -4.51 18.10 25.41
N ALA A 216 -4.44 16.84 25.00
CA ALA A 216 -5.47 16.26 24.17
C ALA A 216 -6.84 16.35 24.90
N PRO A 217 -7.95 16.62 24.19
CA PRO A 217 -9.29 16.71 24.79
C PRO A 217 -9.69 15.43 25.51
N LEU A 218 -10.60 15.54 26.48
CA LEU A 218 -11.13 14.35 27.15
C LEU A 218 -11.96 13.51 26.17
N PRO A 219 -11.76 12.18 26.15
CA PRO A 219 -12.54 11.31 25.28
C PRO A 219 -14.00 11.20 25.72
N GLY A 220 -14.88 10.91 24.77
CA GLY A 220 -16.17 10.29 25.06
C GLY A 220 -15.98 8.95 25.78
N ARG A 221 -16.90 8.61 26.70
CA ARG A 221 -16.77 7.36 27.47
C ARG A 221 -16.94 6.13 26.59
N VAL A 222 -16.05 5.16 26.79
CA VAL A 222 -16.05 3.84 26.17
C VAL A 222 -15.77 2.81 27.25
N GLN A 223 -16.36 1.62 27.12
CA GLN A 223 -16.00 0.46 27.91
C GLN A 223 -15.82 -0.77 27.02
N VAL A 224 -15.05 -1.74 27.48
CA VAL A 224 -14.98 -3.06 26.84
C VAL A 224 -16.06 -3.98 27.42
N VAL A 225 -16.74 -4.71 26.54
CA VAL A 225 -17.73 -5.72 26.89
C VAL A 225 -17.41 -7.04 26.21
N GLN A 226 -17.83 -8.14 26.84
CA GLN A 226 -17.72 -9.48 26.27
C GLN A 226 -18.70 -9.64 25.10
N LYS A 227 -18.21 -10.25 24.02
CA LYS A 227 -19.02 -10.62 22.85
C LYS A 227 -19.30 -12.12 22.88
N ASP A 228 -20.58 -12.47 22.85
CA ASP A 228 -21.08 -13.83 22.60
C ASP A 228 -21.70 -13.80 21.20
N ALA A 229 -20.92 -14.19 20.20
CA ALA A 229 -21.27 -14.07 18.80
C ALA A 229 -22.41 -15.04 18.39
N ASN A 230 -22.50 -16.17 19.09
CA ASN A 230 -23.40 -17.27 18.75
C ASN A 230 -24.68 -17.30 19.63
N GLY A 231 -24.67 -16.61 20.78
CA GLY A 231 -25.80 -16.47 21.71
C GLY A 231 -26.01 -17.65 22.66
N ASP A 232 -25.02 -18.52 22.86
CA ASP A 232 -25.09 -19.71 23.73
C ASP A 232 -24.79 -19.41 25.21
N GLY A 233 -24.38 -18.18 25.52
CA GLY A 233 -24.00 -17.71 26.85
C GLY A 233 -22.52 -17.86 27.17
N ILE A 234 -21.67 -18.24 26.21
CA ILE A 234 -20.22 -18.36 26.33
C ILE A 234 -19.55 -17.34 25.41
N PRO A 235 -18.99 -16.25 25.96
CA PRO A 235 -18.28 -15.27 25.15
C PRO A 235 -17.04 -15.83 24.45
N GLU A 236 -16.84 -15.46 23.19
CA GLU A 236 -15.66 -15.83 22.40
C GLU A 236 -14.61 -14.73 22.34
N SER A 237 -15.02 -13.46 22.46
CA SER A 237 -14.13 -12.31 22.32
C SER A 237 -14.60 -11.11 23.16
N SER A 238 -13.97 -9.95 22.95
CA SER A 238 -14.42 -8.68 23.49
C SER A 238 -14.60 -7.63 22.38
N GLN A 239 -15.46 -6.66 22.63
CA GLN A 239 -15.75 -5.53 21.73
C GLN A 239 -15.85 -4.23 22.51
N ALA A 240 -15.64 -3.10 21.84
CA ALA A 240 -15.88 -1.80 22.44
C ALA A 240 -17.38 -1.52 22.55
N GLN A 241 -17.75 -0.70 23.52
CA GLN A 241 -19.08 -0.12 23.62
C GLN A 241 -18.92 1.39 23.89
N VAL A 242 -19.24 2.19 22.88
CA VAL A 242 -19.19 3.66 22.96
C VAL A 242 -20.45 4.17 23.65
N ILE A 243 -20.27 4.80 24.81
CA ILE A 243 -21.37 5.30 25.65
C ILE A 243 -21.77 6.71 25.21
N ASP A 244 -20.79 7.60 25.02
CA ASP A 244 -21.03 9.00 24.67
C ASP A 244 -20.94 9.21 23.15
N ARG A 245 -21.91 8.67 22.40
CA ARG A 245 -21.89 8.58 20.92
C ARG A 245 -21.85 9.90 20.15
N ASN A 246 -22.12 11.04 20.81
CA ASN A 246 -22.07 12.38 20.20
C ASN A 246 -20.76 13.14 20.51
N GLN A 247 -19.79 12.48 21.15
CA GLN A 247 -18.48 13.03 21.49
C GLN A 247 -17.42 12.11 20.88
N ASN A 248 -16.33 12.66 20.36
CA ASN A 248 -15.22 11.85 19.86
C ASN A 248 -14.70 10.93 20.98
N PRO A 249 -14.82 9.59 20.84
CA PRO A 249 -14.29 8.66 21.83
C PRO A 249 -12.76 8.53 21.73
N GLY A 250 -12.17 9.07 20.67
CA GLY A 250 -10.76 8.98 20.32
C GLY A 250 -10.37 7.69 19.61
N TYR A 251 -9.29 7.75 18.85
CA TYR A 251 -8.78 6.61 18.10
C TYR A 251 -8.31 5.50 19.07
N PRO A 252 -8.64 4.22 18.84
CA PRO A 252 -9.34 3.67 17.66
C PRO A 252 -10.85 3.47 17.82
N PHE A 253 -11.47 4.00 18.88
CA PHE A 253 -12.84 3.68 19.28
C PHE A 253 -13.96 4.17 18.35
N TRP A 254 -13.60 4.88 17.29
CA TRP A 254 -14.53 5.34 16.26
C TRP A 254 -14.44 4.55 14.95
N ILE A 255 -13.55 3.57 14.85
CA ILE A 255 -13.39 2.72 13.66
C ILE A 255 -14.56 1.73 13.57
N ALA A 256 -15.31 1.72 12.46
CA ALA A 256 -16.37 0.73 12.24
C ALA A 256 -15.84 -0.71 12.34
N GLY A 257 -16.62 -1.57 13.00
CA GLY A 257 -16.22 -2.93 13.36
C GLY A 257 -15.79 -3.07 14.82
N ILE A 258 -15.29 -2.01 15.46
CA ILE A 258 -14.79 -2.12 16.84
C ILE A 258 -15.88 -2.42 17.88
N GLU A 259 -17.14 -2.07 17.58
CA GLU A 259 -18.31 -2.37 18.43
C GLU A 259 -19.00 -3.71 18.07
N ASP A 260 -18.65 -4.34 16.94
CA ASP A 260 -19.45 -5.43 16.36
C ASP A 260 -18.64 -6.65 15.95
N THR A 261 -17.49 -6.49 15.29
CA THR A 261 -16.79 -7.55 14.55
C THR A 261 -15.31 -7.66 14.91
N VAL A 262 -14.92 -7.29 16.13
CA VAL A 262 -13.58 -7.61 16.64
C VAL A 262 -13.37 -9.13 16.61
N GLY A 263 -12.20 -9.55 16.13
CA GLY A 263 -11.89 -10.91 15.70
C GLY A 263 -11.80 -11.07 14.18
N GLN A 264 -12.13 -10.04 13.39
CA GLN A 264 -12.28 -10.07 11.93
C GLN A 264 -11.49 -8.93 11.28
N ARG A 265 -11.46 -8.88 9.93
CA ARG A 265 -10.89 -7.74 9.20
C ARG A 265 -11.68 -6.45 9.45
N SER A 266 -10.99 -5.31 9.40
CA SER A 266 -11.63 -3.99 9.52
C SER A 266 -12.44 -3.66 8.27
N ALA A 267 -13.38 -2.73 8.41
CA ALA A 267 -14.17 -2.26 7.28
C ALA A 267 -13.33 -1.46 6.27
N THR A 268 -13.79 -1.35 5.03
CA THR A 268 -13.37 -0.27 4.11
C THR A 268 -13.64 1.10 4.77
N PRO A 269 -12.81 2.14 4.54
CA PRO A 269 -13.07 3.47 5.07
C PRO A 269 -14.43 4.04 4.64
N PRO A 270 -15.03 4.94 5.43
CA PRO A 270 -16.24 5.65 4.99
C PRO A 270 -15.93 6.60 3.82
N LEU A 271 -16.89 6.79 2.92
CA LEU A 271 -16.87 7.64 1.72
C LEU A 271 -16.05 7.13 0.53
N ASP A 272 -15.23 6.09 0.68
CA ASP A 272 -14.33 5.63 -0.39
C ASP A 272 -15.04 4.97 -1.57
N MET A 273 -16.24 4.46 -1.36
CA MET A 273 -17.09 3.90 -2.40
C MET A 273 -18.24 4.83 -2.79
N ASP A 274 -18.24 6.09 -2.33
CA ASP A 274 -19.30 7.04 -2.66
C ASP A 274 -19.38 7.24 -4.19
N PRO A 275 -20.49 6.85 -4.84
CA PRO A 275 -20.64 6.97 -6.29
C PRO A 275 -20.67 8.42 -6.76
N THR A 276 -20.96 9.38 -5.88
CA THR A 276 -20.92 10.81 -6.20
C THR A 276 -19.48 11.34 -6.30
N ALA A 277 -18.52 10.68 -5.65
CA ALA A 277 -17.09 10.96 -5.72
C ALA A 277 -16.34 10.05 -6.71
N GLY A 278 -17.03 9.07 -7.30
CA GLY A 278 -16.50 8.13 -8.30
C GLY A 278 -16.15 6.74 -7.75
N GLY A 279 -16.50 6.45 -6.50
CA GLY A 279 -16.38 5.13 -5.90
C GLY A 279 -17.43 4.15 -6.44
N VAL A 280 -17.15 2.85 -6.33
CA VAL A 280 -18.02 1.78 -6.83
C VAL A 280 -17.96 0.59 -5.88
N ASP A 281 -19.12 0.12 -5.40
CA ASP A 281 -19.24 -0.99 -4.44
C ASP A 281 -19.37 -2.39 -5.09
N GLY A 282 -19.59 -2.45 -6.41
CA GLY A 282 -19.74 -3.69 -7.16
C GLY A 282 -20.97 -4.51 -6.75
N GLY A 283 -21.96 -3.90 -6.08
CA GLY A 283 -23.14 -4.60 -5.53
C GLY A 283 -22.95 -5.12 -4.11
N LEU A 284 -21.78 -4.89 -3.48
CA LEU A 284 -21.48 -5.26 -2.10
C LEU A 284 -21.17 -4.00 -1.27
N PRO A 285 -22.18 -3.46 -0.55
CA PRO A 285 -22.01 -2.25 0.26
C PRO A 285 -20.94 -2.41 1.35
N ARG A 286 -20.50 -1.28 1.91
CA ARG A 286 -19.57 -1.23 3.05
C ARG A 286 -19.99 -2.17 4.19
N HIS A 287 -19.11 -3.10 4.56
CA HIS A 287 -19.40 -4.15 5.53
C HIS A 287 -18.14 -4.71 6.20
N THR A 288 -18.35 -5.47 7.26
CA THR A 288 -17.45 -6.52 7.76
C THR A 288 -18.20 -7.86 7.81
N LEU A 289 -17.47 -8.97 7.98
CA LEU A 289 -18.06 -10.30 8.16
C LEU A 289 -17.87 -10.76 9.59
N ASP A 290 -18.90 -11.35 10.19
CA ASP A 290 -18.87 -11.98 11.51
C ASP A 290 -18.21 -13.38 11.41
N GLY A 291 -17.65 -13.87 12.51
CA GLY A 291 -16.77 -15.06 12.54
C GLY A 291 -17.44 -16.43 12.34
N TYR A 292 -16.65 -17.49 12.49
CA TYR A 292 -17.13 -18.87 12.47
C TYR A 292 -18.17 -19.14 13.58
N ALA A 293 -17.98 -18.56 14.77
CA ALA A 293 -18.90 -18.65 15.90
C ALA A 293 -20.28 -18.08 15.53
N ALA A 294 -20.33 -17.05 14.69
CA ALA A 294 -21.57 -16.45 14.21
C ALA A 294 -22.25 -17.23 13.07
N GLY A 295 -21.79 -18.44 12.76
CA GLY A 295 -22.31 -19.28 11.69
C GLY A 295 -21.57 -19.14 10.36
N GLY A 296 -20.41 -18.48 10.35
CA GLY A 296 -19.50 -18.45 9.21
C GLY A 296 -18.98 -19.84 8.83
N ALA A 297 -18.69 -20.05 7.55
CA ALA A 297 -18.11 -21.30 7.05
C ALA A 297 -17.21 -21.07 5.85
N SER A 298 -16.10 -21.80 5.77
CA SER A 298 -15.16 -21.74 4.65
C SER A 298 -14.66 -23.12 4.24
N ILE A 299 -14.03 -23.18 3.06
CA ILE A 299 -13.26 -24.30 2.56
C ILE A 299 -11.82 -23.82 2.38
N ASP A 300 -10.93 -24.32 3.23
CA ASP A 300 -9.55 -23.88 3.30
C ASP A 300 -8.61 -24.99 2.82
N THR A 301 -7.55 -24.62 2.10
CA THR A 301 -6.44 -25.50 1.74
C THR A 301 -5.15 -24.81 2.17
N GLN A 302 -4.35 -25.48 3.00
CA GLN A 302 -3.04 -24.97 3.43
C GLN A 302 -2.00 -26.08 3.27
N ASN A 303 -1.24 -26.02 2.18
CA ASN A 303 -0.14 -26.93 1.90
C ASN A 303 0.97 -26.21 1.13
N ARG A 304 2.05 -26.94 0.79
CA ARG A 304 3.24 -26.34 0.14
C ARG A 304 2.98 -25.66 -1.22
N LEU A 305 1.83 -25.91 -1.84
CA LEU A 305 1.48 -25.41 -3.17
C LEU A 305 0.27 -24.47 -3.16
N ASP A 306 -0.49 -24.44 -2.06
CA ASP A 306 -1.84 -23.90 -2.07
C ASP A 306 -2.26 -23.40 -0.69
N PHE A 307 -2.65 -22.13 -0.63
CA PHE A 307 -3.15 -21.40 0.52
C PHE A 307 -4.59 -20.88 0.31
N SER A 308 -5.37 -21.55 -0.53
CA SER A 308 -6.75 -21.14 -0.85
C SER A 308 -7.64 -21.07 0.38
N LYS A 309 -8.53 -20.08 0.37
CA LYS A 309 -9.65 -19.95 1.31
C LYS A 309 -10.87 -19.46 0.54
N VAL A 310 -11.97 -20.18 0.65
CA VAL A 310 -13.24 -19.83 0.01
C VAL A 310 -14.32 -19.77 1.07
N ILE A 311 -14.91 -18.60 1.29
CA ILE A 311 -16.01 -18.40 2.24
C ILE A 311 -17.31 -18.87 1.58
N THR A 312 -18.03 -19.74 2.28
CA THR A 312 -19.27 -20.39 1.78
C THR A 312 -20.52 -19.92 2.51
N ALA A 313 -20.36 -19.39 3.72
CA ALA A 313 -21.42 -18.75 4.50
C ALA A 313 -20.81 -17.62 5.34
N ALA A 314 -21.43 -16.45 5.37
CA ALA A 314 -20.96 -15.35 6.19
C ALA A 314 -22.13 -14.48 6.68
N LYS A 315 -22.15 -14.16 7.96
CA LYS A 315 -23.08 -13.16 8.51
C LYS A 315 -22.46 -11.77 8.31
N PRO A 316 -23.08 -10.86 7.54
CA PRO A 316 -22.52 -9.53 7.35
C PRO A 316 -22.90 -8.59 8.51
N VAL A 317 -22.06 -7.57 8.72
CA VAL A 317 -22.43 -6.33 9.43
C VAL A 317 -22.23 -5.17 8.46
N PHE A 318 -23.32 -4.53 8.04
CA PHE A 318 -23.28 -3.41 7.09
C PHE A 318 -23.12 -2.08 7.79
N TYR A 319 -22.36 -1.17 7.19
CA TYR A 319 -22.12 0.19 7.69
C TYR A 319 -22.59 1.25 6.67
N PRO A 320 -23.03 2.43 7.12
CA PRO A 320 -23.37 3.50 6.19
C PRO A 320 -22.13 3.95 5.43
N GLU A 321 -22.28 4.20 4.13
CA GLU A 321 -21.18 4.73 3.30
C GLU A 321 -20.74 6.12 3.78
N ASP A 322 -21.66 6.92 4.31
CA ASP A 322 -21.37 8.24 4.88
C ASP A 322 -20.88 8.20 6.34
N GLY A 323 -20.67 7.00 6.88
CA GLY A 323 -20.18 6.74 8.23
C GLY A 323 -21.27 6.45 9.28
N THR A 324 -20.90 5.67 10.29
CA THR A 324 -21.66 5.45 11.53
C THR A 324 -21.82 6.76 12.31
N ASP A 325 -22.68 6.77 13.33
CA ASP A 325 -22.84 7.93 14.19
C ASP A 325 -21.55 8.27 14.97
N VAL A 326 -20.77 7.27 15.39
CA VAL A 326 -19.49 7.48 16.06
C VAL A 326 -18.41 7.98 15.09
N GLU A 327 -18.35 7.42 13.87
CA GLU A 327 -17.46 7.92 12.81
C GLU A 327 -17.77 9.39 12.50
N LYS A 328 -19.06 9.76 12.39
CA LYS A 328 -19.50 11.15 12.18
C LYS A 328 -19.13 12.07 13.34
N ALA A 329 -19.15 11.58 14.58
CA ALA A 329 -18.70 12.37 15.74
C ALA A 329 -17.18 12.65 15.68
N ALA A 330 -16.38 11.67 15.24
CA ALA A 330 -14.95 11.86 14.99
C ALA A 330 -14.68 12.80 13.80
N MET A 331 -15.38 12.63 12.67
CA MET A 331 -15.32 13.55 11.53
C MET A 331 -15.63 15.00 11.95
N ALA A 332 -16.68 15.21 12.77
CA ALA A 332 -17.04 16.52 13.27
C ALA A 332 -15.97 17.12 14.21
N PHE A 333 -15.35 16.29 15.06
CA PHE A 333 -14.24 16.70 15.93
C PHE A 333 -13.01 17.13 15.11
N HIS A 334 -12.63 16.35 14.10
CA HIS A 334 -11.49 16.68 13.24
C HIS A 334 -11.77 17.82 12.26
N ALA A 335 -13.05 18.13 11.98
CA ALA A 335 -13.45 19.33 11.25
C ALA A 335 -13.35 20.62 12.06
N GLU A 336 -13.13 20.53 13.38
CA GLU A 336 -12.84 21.67 14.25
C GLU A 336 -11.33 21.80 14.48
N ARG A 337 -10.73 22.88 13.96
CA ARG A 337 -9.27 23.04 13.97
C ARG A 337 -8.67 23.17 15.36
N CYS A 338 -9.34 23.84 16.29
CA CYS A 338 -8.80 24.10 17.61
C CYS A 338 -9.82 23.78 18.68
N HIS A 339 -9.39 23.04 19.71
CA HIS A 339 -10.18 22.63 20.86
C HIS A 339 -9.65 23.29 22.13
N ASP A 340 -10.55 23.94 22.89
CA ASP A 340 -10.22 24.46 24.21
C ASP A 340 -9.76 23.32 25.13
N SER A 341 -8.64 23.55 25.83
CA SER A 341 -8.02 22.54 26.69
C SER A 341 -7.31 23.18 27.90
N ALA A 342 -6.40 22.45 28.52
CA ALA A 342 -5.51 22.92 29.56
C ALA A 342 -4.07 22.50 29.26
N LEU A 343 -3.10 23.08 29.95
CA LEU A 343 -1.73 22.59 30.02
C LEU A 343 -1.62 21.52 31.11
N ALA A 344 -0.53 20.75 31.11
CA ALA A 344 -0.27 19.71 32.11
C ALA A 344 -0.23 20.22 33.57
N ASP A 345 -0.02 21.53 33.79
CA ASP A 345 -0.05 22.16 35.13
C ASP A 345 -1.45 22.67 35.54
N GLY A 346 -2.47 22.45 34.71
CA GLY A 346 -3.84 22.90 34.91
C GLY A 346 -4.15 24.31 34.43
N THR A 347 -3.17 25.03 33.87
CA THR A 347 -3.40 26.35 33.26
C THR A 347 -4.32 26.20 32.03
N PRO A 348 -5.39 27.01 31.87
CA PRO A 348 -6.22 26.95 30.68
C PRO A 348 -5.42 27.22 29.39
N ALA A 349 -5.68 26.41 28.36
CA ALA A 349 -5.10 26.50 27.03
C ALA A 349 -6.26 26.63 26.03
N ASN A 350 -6.81 27.83 25.93
CA ASN A 350 -7.98 28.12 25.09
C ASN A 350 -7.55 28.49 23.68
N CYS A 351 -8.41 28.21 22.71
CA CYS A 351 -8.25 28.67 21.35
C CYS A 351 -8.20 30.19 21.29
N ASP A 352 -7.14 30.71 20.70
CA ASP A 352 -6.88 32.14 20.64
C ASP A 352 -7.79 32.79 19.57
N PRO A 353 -8.73 33.67 19.95
CA PRO A 353 -9.60 34.33 18.96
C PRO A 353 -8.84 35.21 17.97
N ALA A 354 -7.60 35.60 18.27
CA ALA A 354 -6.72 36.33 17.36
C ALA A 354 -5.93 35.41 16.41
N SER A 355 -6.10 34.08 16.50
CA SER A 355 -5.44 33.09 15.65
C SER A 355 -6.31 32.56 14.51
N ALA A 356 -7.41 33.26 14.20
CA ALA A 356 -8.21 32.93 13.03
C ALA A 356 -7.34 33.01 11.76
N ASN A 357 -7.29 31.92 11.01
CA ASN A 357 -6.69 31.85 9.69
C ASN A 357 -7.61 32.49 8.63
N ASP A 358 -7.27 32.43 7.35
CA ASP A 358 -8.04 33.10 6.29
C ASP A 358 -9.45 32.51 6.10
N SER A 359 -9.65 31.24 6.47
CA SER A 359 -10.98 30.60 6.54
C SER A 359 -11.75 30.91 7.83
N GLY A 360 -11.19 31.73 8.73
CA GLY A 360 -11.78 32.08 10.02
C GLY A 360 -11.69 30.99 11.09
N LYS A 361 -10.90 29.94 10.87
CA LYS A 361 -10.68 28.85 11.83
C LYS A 361 -9.55 29.21 12.79
N LEU A 362 -9.77 28.99 14.08
CA LEU A 362 -8.74 29.24 15.08
C LEU A 362 -7.63 28.19 14.96
N SER A 363 -6.38 28.63 14.89
CA SER A 363 -5.23 27.77 14.56
C SER A 363 -4.24 27.58 15.72
N ARG A 364 -4.39 28.31 16.83
CA ARG A 364 -3.44 28.31 17.96
C ARG A 364 -4.14 28.44 19.33
N GLY A 365 -3.38 28.15 20.39
CA GLY A 365 -3.79 28.36 21.79
C GLY A 365 -4.33 27.11 22.48
N GLY A 366 -5.18 26.35 21.80
CA GLY A 366 -5.74 25.06 22.25
C GLY A 366 -5.09 23.85 21.57
N PHE A 367 -5.73 22.69 21.69
CA PHE A 367 -5.31 21.46 21.00
C PHE A 367 -5.72 21.54 19.52
N VAL A 368 -4.75 21.42 18.61
CA VAL A 368 -4.97 21.67 17.17
C VAL A 368 -5.13 20.35 16.40
N THR A 369 -6.19 20.23 15.62
CA THR A 369 -6.41 19.12 14.68
C THR A 369 -6.39 19.63 13.23
N ASN A 370 -6.69 18.78 12.25
CA ASN A 370 -6.71 19.12 10.82
C ASN A 370 -7.62 20.33 10.56
N GLY A 371 -8.85 20.26 11.06
CA GLY A 371 -9.82 21.33 11.01
C GLY A 371 -10.63 21.40 9.73
N GLN A 372 -10.55 20.43 8.81
CA GLN A 372 -11.31 20.44 7.56
C GLN A 372 -12.48 19.44 7.56
N PRO A 373 -13.54 19.71 6.76
CA PRO A 373 -14.65 18.77 6.61
C PRO A 373 -14.22 17.43 6.03
N SER A 374 -14.98 16.38 6.34
CA SER A 374 -14.83 15.05 5.75
C SER A 374 -15.03 15.08 4.23
N ILE A 375 -14.17 14.37 3.50
CA ILE A 375 -14.24 14.19 2.05
C ILE A 375 -13.85 12.75 1.68
N ALA A 376 -14.27 12.26 0.51
CA ALA A 376 -13.88 10.93 0.03
C ALA A 376 -12.35 10.78 -0.07
N GLY A 377 -11.80 9.65 0.41
CA GLY A 377 -10.37 9.41 0.53
C GLY A 377 -9.65 10.19 1.64
N ALA A 378 -10.37 11.03 2.41
CA ALA A 378 -9.85 11.71 3.60
C ALA A 378 -10.97 12.10 4.59
N PRO A 379 -11.69 11.12 5.16
CA PRO A 379 -12.84 11.37 6.03
C PRO A 379 -12.51 12.16 7.31
N TYR A 380 -11.29 12.05 7.84
CA TYR A 380 -10.91 12.69 9.11
C TYR A 380 -9.87 13.79 8.91
N ASN A 381 -8.96 13.63 7.94
CA ASN A 381 -7.84 14.55 7.78
C ASN A 381 -7.60 14.87 6.31
N GLU A 382 -8.27 15.90 5.79
CA GLU A 382 -8.03 16.44 4.43
C GLU A 382 -6.55 16.84 4.29
N PRO A 383 -5.78 16.18 3.41
CA PRO A 383 -4.36 16.47 3.23
C PRO A 383 -4.09 17.81 2.54
N CYS A 384 -5.06 18.35 1.79
CA CYS A 384 -4.93 19.57 1.02
C CYS A 384 -5.05 20.85 1.85
N ILE A 385 -4.19 20.99 2.85
CA ILE A 385 -4.12 22.17 3.71
C ILE A 385 -2.73 22.77 3.72
N ASP A 386 -2.67 24.08 3.97
CA ASP A 386 -1.42 24.74 4.29
C ASP A 386 -1.08 24.61 5.79
N ASP A 387 0.05 25.19 6.21
CA ASP A 387 0.52 25.07 7.59
C ASP A 387 -0.27 25.95 8.59
N GLU A 388 -1.01 26.95 8.10
CA GLU A 388 -2.00 27.68 8.90
C GLU A 388 -3.33 26.92 9.04
N GLY A 389 -3.56 25.93 8.17
CA GLY A 389 -4.73 25.06 8.15
C GLY A 389 -5.83 25.51 7.26
N ASP A 390 -5.56 26.43 6.35
CA ASP A 390 -6.51 26.80 5.33
C ASP A 390 -6.59 25.72 4.27
N LEU A 391 -7.79 25.52 3.75
CA LEU A 391 -7.99 24.60 2.65
C LEU A 391 -7.30 25.20 1.43
N PHE A 392 -6.41 24.42 0.80
CA PHE A 392 -5.57 24.93 -0.25
C PHE A 392 -6.30 24.85 -1.60
N LEU A 393 -7.07 25.89 -1.90
CA LEU A 393 -7.95 25.98 -3.06
C LEU A 393 -7.21 26.34 -4.34
N THR A 394 -7.78 25.95 -5.47
CA THR A 394 -7.25 26.25 -6.82
C THR A 394 -7.07 27.76 -7.01
N GLY A 395 -5.87 28.18 -7.40
CA GLY A 395 -5.58 29.60 -7.64
C GLY A 395 -5.36 30.45 -6.37
N GLN A 396 -5.46 29.86 -5.18
CA GLN A 396 -5.16 30.54 -3.91
C GLN A 396 -3.68 30.36 -3.54
N SER A 397 -3.06 31.40 -2.98
CA SER A 397 -1.72 31.26 -2.39
C SER A 397 -1.85 30.61 -1.02
N GLY A 398 -1.05 29.59 -0.74
CA GLY A 398 -0.99 28.92 0.56
C GLY A 398 0.28 29.31 1.31
N ASP A 399 0.23 29.22 2.64
CA ASP A 399 1.33 29.59 3.53
C ASP A 399 2.01 28.36 4.13
N PHE A 400 3.25 28.11 3.70
CA PHE A 400 4.02 26.91 4.10
C PHE A 400 5.32 27.25 4.81
N PHE A 401 5.69 26.41 5.79
CA PHE A 401 6.94 26.54 6.52
C PHE A 401 8.15 26.47 5.57
N ASP A 402 9.00 27.49 5.67
CA ASP A 402 10.24 27.68 4.91
C ASP A 402 11.50 27.34 5.73
N GLY A 403 11.33 26.81 6.95
CA GLY A 403 12.41 26.53 7.88
C GLY A 403 13.00 27.77 8.59
N VAL A 404 12.46 28.98 8.36
CA VAL A 404 12.91 30.20 9.05
C VAL A 404 12.16 30.32 10.38
N LEU A 405 12.92 30.36 11.48
CA LEU A 405 12.34 30.65 12.79
C LEU A 405 11.81 32.10 12.81
N PRO A 406 10.61 32.35 13.38
CA PRO A 406 10.09 33.70 13.44
C PRO A 406 11.03 34.60 14.26
N GLN A 407 11.50 35.70 13.65
CA GLN A 407 12.38 36.70 14.26
C GLN A 407 11.83 38.10 13.96
N PRO A 408 12.17 39.14 14.74
CA PRO A 408 11.73 40.51 14.44
C PRO A 408 12.16 40.94 13.02
N GLY A 409 11.20 41.06 12.10
CA GLY A 409 11.41 41.39 10.68
C GLY A 409 11.53 40.21 9.72
N PHE A 410 11.37 38.97 10.20
CA PHE A 410 11.32 37.74 9.39
C PHE A 410 10.13 36.88 9.84
N GLU A 411 9.19 36.67 8.93
CA GLU A 411 8.03 35.81 9.15
C GLU A 411 8.45 34.34 8.95
N SER A 412 7.94 33.44 9.79
CA SER A 412 7.95 32.00 9.51
C SER A 412 6.71 31.73 8.66
N LEU A 413 6.83 30.98 7.56
CA LEU A 413 5.82 30.80 6.50
C LEU A 413 6.04 31.66 5.23
N THR A 414 7.28 31.75 4.71
CA THR A 414 7.52 32.51 3.46
C THR A 414 7.45 31.67 2.17
N THR A 415 7.27 30.35 2.29
CA THR A 415 7.04 29.51 1.11
C THR A 415 5.61 29.71 0.64
N VAL A 416 5.47 30.43 -0.48
CA VAL A 416 4.19 30.72 -1.12
C VAL A 416 4.09 29.99 -2.45
N GLY A 417 2.92 29.42 -2.72
CA GLY A 417 2.63 28.70 -3.95
C GLY A 417 1.16 28.73 -4.27
N THR A 418 0.82 28.59 -5.55
CA THR A 418 -0.56 28.56 -6.02
C THR A 418 -0.80 27.26 -6.79
N PRO A 419 -1.75 26.41 -6.36
CA PRO A 419 -1.98 25.14 -6.99
C PRO A 419 -2.84 25.34 -8.23
N GLU A 420 -2.48 24.64 -9.31
CA GLU A 420 -3.36 24.50 -10.47
C GLU A 420 -4.51 23.52 -10.15
N PHE A 421 -4.20 22.51 -9.33
CA PHE A 421 -5.15 21.52 -8.84
C PHE A 421 -5.22 21.59 -7.32
N GLY A 422 -6.14 22.40 -6.79
CA GLY A 422 -6.36 22.54 -5.35
C GLY A 422 -7.41 21.57 -4.79
N ALA A 423 -7.78 21.71 -3.53
CA ALA A 423 -8.73 20.82 -2.85
C ALA A 423 -10.13 20.79 -3.51
N ASP A 424 -10.57 21.89 -4.12
CA ASP A 424 -11.87 22.00 -4.80
C ASP A 424 -11.89 21.38 -6.20
N ALA A 425 -10.72 21.28 -6.84
CA ALA A 425 -10.55 20.72 -8.17
C ALA A 425 -9.23 19.91 -8.23
N PRO A 426 -9.15 18.78 -7.49
CA PRO A 426 -7.93 17.99 -7.42
C PRO A 426 -7.61 17.36 -8.77
N ARG A 427 -6.34 17.04 -8.97
CA ARG A 427 -5.86 16.26 -10.11
C ARG A 427 -6.38 14.83 -9.98
N VAL A 428 -7.12 14.33 -10.96
CA VAL A 428 -7.78 13.02 -10.89
C VAL A 428 -7.05 12.01 -11.75
N TYR A 429 -6.69 10.87 -11.15
CA TYR A 429 -6.20 9.69 -11.84
C TYR A 429 -7.18 8.54 -11.63
N LYS A 430 -7.68 7.95 -12.72
CA LYS A 430 -8.57 6.79 -12.69
C LYS A 430 -7.84 5.62 -13.32
N ALA A 431 -7.42 4.69 -12.49
CA ALA A 431 -6.63 3.55 -12.91
C ALA A 431 -7.24 2.24 -12.44
N ALA A 432 -6.99 1.19 -13.21
CA ALA A 432 -7.37 -0.16 -12.90
C ALA A 432 -6.13 -1.06 -12.84
N VAL A 433 -6.17 -2.02 -11.92
CA VAL A 433 -5.21 -3.12 -11.92
C VAL A 433 -5.75 -4.25 -12.80
N ILE A 434 -4.94 -4.70 -13.76
CA ILE A 434 -5.29 -5.78 -14.68
C ILE A 434 -4.28 -6.91 -14.61
N GLN A 435 -4.73 -8.14 -14.87
CA GLN A 435 -3.87 -9.29 -15.14
C GLN A 435 -3.79 -9.53 -16.66
N THR A 436 -2.60 -9.71 -17.22
CA THR A 436 -2.42 -9.93 -18.66
C THR A 436 -1.12 -10.67 -18.98
N ASP A 437 -1.05 -11.28 -20.17
CA ASP A 437 0.16 -11.89 -20.70
C ASP A 437 1.10 -10.84 -21.33
N VAL A 438 2.18 -10.53 -20.62
CA VAL A 438 3.18 -9.53 -21.04
C VAL A 438 4.39 -10.18 -21.67
N VAL A 439 4.73 -9.76 -22.90
CA VAL A 439 5.98 -10.14 -23.55
C VAL A 439 7.09 -9.15 -23.19
N LEU A 440 8.13 -9.65 -22.53
CA LEU A 440 9.19 -8.88 -21.89
C LEU A 440 10.39 -8.63 -22.82
N ASN A 441 10.56 -9.41 -23.89
CA ASN A 441 11.71 -9.24 -24.78
C ASN A 441 11.46 -9.71 -26.22
N LYS A 442 12.39 -9.39 -27.12
CA LYS A 442 12.34 -9.78 -28.55
C LYS A 442 12.37 -11.29 -28.81
N THR A 443 12.96 -12.07 -27.90
CA THR A 443 12.92 -13.53 -28.03
C THR A 443 11.55 -14.12 -27.72
N GLY A 444 10.63 -13.32 -27.16
CA GLY A 444 9.27 -13.72 -26.82
C GLY A 444 9.13 -14.25 -25.39
N TYR A 445 10.09 -13.99 -24.50
CA TYR A 445 9.90 -14.31 -23.09
C TYR A 445 8.71 -13.54 -22.57
N HIS A 446 7.84 -14.21 -21.84
CA HIS A 446 6.57 -13.65 -21.44
C HIS A 446 6.12 -14.15 -20.08
N PHE A 447 5.19 -13.45 -19.45
CA PHE A 447 4.62 -13.86 -18.19
C PHE A 447 3.09 -13.71 -18.21
N PRO A 448 2.33 -14.82 -18.04
CA PRO A 448 0.89 -14.82 -18.27
C PRO A 448 0.08 -14.29 -17.07
N GLN A 449 0.69 -14.18 -15.89
CA GLN A 449 0.06 -13.62 -14.67
C GLN A 449 0.61 -12.22 -14.34
N GLN A 450 1.10 -11.45 -15.31
CA GLN A 450 1.59 -10.09 -15.05
C GLN A 450 0.44 -9.23 -14.55
N ARG A 451 0.64 -8.53 -13.43
CA ARG A 451 -0.33 -7.58 -12.88
C ARG A 451 0.26 -6.18 -12.95
N ILE A 452 -0.43 -5.29 -13.67
CA ILE A 452 0.04 -3.91 -13.88
C ILE A 452 -1.11 -2.92 -13.67
N ILE A 453 -0.75 -1.70 -13.30
CA ILE A 453 -1.67 -0.59 -13.19
C ILE A 453 -1.77 0.09 -14.57
N VAL A 454 -2.99 0.36 -15.02
CA VAL A 454 -3.25 0.99 -16.31
C VAL A 454 -4.40 1.98 -16.15
N LEU A 455 -4.32 3.13 -16.81
CA LEU A 455 -5.44 4.07 -16.85
C LEU A 455 -6.69 3.45 -17.48
N ASN A 456 -7.87 3.87 -17.03
CA ASN A 456 -9.13 3.28 -17.44
C ASN A 456 -9.29 3.17 -18.97
N GLU A 457 -8.98 4.24 -19.72
CA GLU A 457 -9.09 4.23 -21.19
C GLU A 457 -8.00 3.40 -21.88
N ASP A 458 -6.89 3.08 -21.19
CA ASP A 458 -5.77 2.32 -21.71
C ASP A 458 -5.85 0.81 -21.41
N VAL A 459 -6.82 0.37 -20.60
CA VAL A 459 -7.05 -1.06 -20.28
C VAL A 459 -7.30 -1.87 -21.56
N ALA A 460 -8.31 -1.52 -22.35
CA ALA A 460 -8.63 -2.27 -23.57
C ALA A 460 -7.47 -2.27 -24.59
N PRO A 461 -6.83 -1.13 -24.94
CA PRO A 461 -5.65 -1.12 -25.79
C PRO A 461 -4.49 -2.00 -25.30
N THR A 462 -4.28 -2.08 -23.98
CA THR A 462 -3.21 -2.88 -23.38
C THR A 462 -3.54 -4.38 -23.45
N LEU A 463 -4.78 -4.77 -23.15
CA LEU A 463 -5.25 -6.16 -23.28
C LEU A 463 -5.25 -6.65 -24.74
N ASP A 464 -5.64 -5.79 -25.67
CA ASP A 464 -5.64 -6.07 -27.12
C ASP A 464 -4.21 -6.07 -27.71
N LYS A 465 -3.18 -5.81 -26.89
CA LYS A 465 -1.76 -5.69 -27.29
C LYS A 465 -1.52 -4.62 -28.38
N THR A 466 -2.40 -3.62 -28.47
CA THR A 466 -2.25 -2.45 -29.37
C THR A 466 -1.46 -1.31 -28.73
N ARG A 467 -1.46 -1.27 -27.39
CA ARG A 467 -0.55 -0.47 -26.56
C ARG A 467 0.45 -1.42 -25.88
N PRO A 468 1.77 -1.16 -25.94
CA PRO A 468 2.73 -1.94 -25.17
C PRO A 468 2.53 -1.73 -23.66
N PRO A 469 2.87 -2.73 -22.82
CA PRO A 469 2.93 -2.53 -21.39
C PRO A 469 4.05 -1.54 -21.08
N GLU A 470 3.73 -0.59 -20.22
CA GLU A 470 4.63 0.44 -19.73
C GLU A 470 4.30 0.68 -18.26
N PRO A 471 5.29 1.05 -17.43
CA PRO A 471 5.07 1.43 -16.05
C PRO A 471 4.00 2.52 -15.94
N PHE A 472 3.17 2.44 -14.90
CA PHE A 472 2.24 3.51 -14.64
C PHE A 472 2.96 4.67 -13.94
N VAL A 473 3.08 5.78 -14.65
CA VAL A 473 3.75 6.99 -14.15
C VAL A 473 2.70 8.07 -13.91
N ILE A 474 2.43 8.34 -12.64
CA ILE A 474 1.62 9.46 -12.18
C ILE A 474 2.52 10.68 -12.10
N ARG A 475 2.07 11.82 -12.61
CA ARG A 475 2.80 13.09 -12.49
C ARG A 475 1.95 14.10 -11.73
N LEU A 476 2.52 14.73 -10.72
CA LEU A 476 1.91 15.85 -10.00
C LEU A 476 2.89 17.02 -10.05
N ASN A 477 2.40 18.25 -9.94
CA ASN A 477 3.25 19.38 -9.62
C ASN A 477 3.37 19.52 -8.09
N THR A 478 4.45 20.11 -7.59
CA THR A 478 4.49 20.66 -6.22
C THR A 478 3.23 21.49 -5.99
N PHE A 479 2.61 21.38 -4.80
CA PHE A 479 1.34 22.00 -4.41
C PHE A 479 0.07 21.30 -4.92
N ASP A 480 0.16 20.34 -5.85
CA ASP A 480 -1.05 19.68 -6.36
C ASP A 480 -1.70 18.82 -5.27
N CYS A 481 -3.02 18.95 -5.22
CA CYS A 481 -3.93 17.98 -4.64
C CYS A 481 -4.28 16.93 -5.69
N ALA A 482 -4.28 15.66 -5.30
CA ALA A 482 -4.62 14.56 -6.17
C ALA A 482 -5.71 13.67 -5.58
N THR A 483 -6.51 13.07 -6.45
CA THR A 483 -7.46 12.02 -6.13
C THR A 483 -7.18 10.83 -7.02
N TYR A 484 -6.99 9.67 -6.40
CA TYR A 484 -6.71 8.41 -7.07
C TYR A 484 -7.92 7.48 -6.93
N GLN A 485 -8.55 7.16 -8.06
CA GLN A 485 -9.63 6.19 -8.14
C GLN A 485 -9.03 4.85 -8.56
N HIS A 486 -8.97 3.92 -7.62
CA HIS A 486 -8.32 2.63 -7.76
C HIS A 486 -9.35 1.53 -8.01
N THR A 487 -9.37 0.99 -9.23
CA THR A 487 -10.26 -0.11 -9.63
C THR A 487 -9.51 -1.44 -9.60
N ASN A 488 -10.09 -2.48 -8.99
CA ASN A 488 -9.52 -3.83 -9.03
C ASN A 488 -10.24 -4.69 -10.08
N LEU A 489 -9.51 -5.12 -11.12
CA LEU A 489 -9.99 -6.04 -12.16
C LEU A 489 -9.22 -7.38 -12.19
N VAL A 490 -8.32 -7.61 -11.23
CA VAL A 490 -7.56 -8.87 -11.17
C VAL A 490 -8.43 -10.01 -10.61
N PRO A 491 -8.14 -11.27 -10.94
CA PRO A 491 -8.76 -12.41 -10.29
C PRO A 491 -8.49 -12.43 -8.78
N GLU A 492 -9.41 -13.00 -7.99
CA GLU A 492 -9.30 -13.11 -6.53
C GLU A 492 -8.19 -14.07 -6.05
N VAL A 493 -7.54 -14.77 -6.97
CA VAL A 493 -6.44 -15.69 -6.70
C VAL A 493 -5.28 -15.45 -7.66
N TYR A 494 -4.06 -15.55 -7.13
CA TYR A 494 -2.86 -15.81 -7.91
C TYR A 494 -2.67 -17.33 -8.08
N GLU A 495 -2.65 -17.82 -9.32
CA GLU A 495 -2.58 -19.27 -9.57
C GLU A 495 -1.15 -19.80 -9.38
N LEU A 496 -1.05 -21.03 -8.87
CA LEU A 496 0.23 -21.73 -8.67
C LEU A 496 1.06 -21.73 -9.95
N ASP A 497 2.32 -21.32 -9.87
CA ASP A 497 3.28 -21.42 -10.98
C ASP A 497 4.64 -21.98 -10.52
N ASP A 498 5.67 -21.96 -11.38
CA ASP A 498 7.02 -22.49 -11.03
C ASP A 498 7.79 -21.61 -10.03
N TYR A 499 7.27 -20.43 -9.71
CA TYR A 499 7.87 -19.41 -8.85
C TYR A 499 7.11 -19.21 -7.55
N GLN A 500 5.79 -19.11 -7.60
CA GLN A 500 4.94 -18.72 -6.46
C GLN A 500 3.82 -19.72 -6.17
N VAL A 501 3.51 -19.87 -4.89
CA VAL A 501 2.43 -20.74 -4.40
C VAL A 501 1.08 -20.14 -4.77
N ARG A 502 0.02 -20.95 -4.88
CA ARG A 502 -1.34 -20.42 -5.07
C ARG A 502 -1.75 -19.67 -3.80
N THR A 503 -2.02 -18.37 -3.94
CA THR A 503 -2.38 -17.48 -2.83
C THR A 503 -3.65 -16.68 -3.16
N PRO A 504 -4.52 -16.44 -2.17
CA PRO A 504 -5.56 -15.43 -2.29
C PRO A 504 -4.94 -14.07 -2.60
N THR A 505 -5.54 -13.35 -3.54
CA THR A 505 -5.22 -11.96 -3.88
C THR A 505 -6.53 -11.20 -3.97
N ASP A 506 -7.25 -11.28 -2.86
CA ASP A 506 -8.63 -10.88 -2.74
C ASP A 506 -8.78 -9.35 -2.73
N ILE A 507 -7.75 -8.64 -2.28
CA ILE A 507 -7.68 -7.19 -2.13
C ILE A 507 -6.35 -6.65 -2.67
N ILE A 508 -6.36 -5.40 -3.15
CA ILE A 508 -5.16 -4.63 -3.50
C ILE A 508 -5.29 -3.24 -2.90
N GLY A 509 -4.27 -2.79 -2.16
CA GLY A 509 -4.21 -1.45 -1.57
C GLY A 509 -2.94 -0.73 -1.99
N GLN A 510 -3.06 0.49 -2.52
CA GLN A 510 -1.92 1.23 -3.07
C GLN A 510 -1.32 2.15 -2.00
N HIS A 511 -0.22 1.71 -1.38
CA HIS A 511 0.52 2.52 -0.42
C HIS A 511 1.45 3.49 -1.13
N ILE A 512 1.49 4.77 -0.73
CA ILE A 512 2.27 5.82 -1.41
C ILE A 512 3.31 6.48 -0.50
N HIS A 513 4.52 6.63 -1.04
CA HIS A 513 5.68 7.23 -0.35
C HIS A 513 5.78 8.74 -0.55
N LEU A 514 6.02 9.49 0.53
CA LEU A 514 6.22 10.96 0.70
C LEU A 514 5.01 11.92 0.72
N PRO A 515 3.97 11.87 -0.14
CA PRO A 515 2.81 12.74 -0.05
C PRO A 515 2.11 12.68 1.30
N LYS A 516 1.24 13.67 1.53
CA LYS A 516 0.36 13.69 2.69
C LYS A 516 -0.98 13.07 2.35
N TRP A 517 -1.55 12.35 3.30
CA TRP A 517 -2.83 11.66 3.18
C TRP A 517 -3.45 11.40 4.58
N ASP A 518 -4.70 10.95 4.64
CA ASP A 518 -5.39 10.60 5.88
C ASP A 518 -4.91 9.24 6.39
N LEU A 519 -4.22 9.19 7.53
CA LEU A 519 -3.56 7.98 8.02
C LEU A 519 -4.49 6.79 8.12
N THR A 520 -5.71 7.05 8.58
CA THR A 520 -6.65 5.98 8.92
C THR A 520 -7.34 5.38 7.71
N ALA A 521 -7.36 6.10 6.58
CA ALA A 521 -8.24 5.82 5.45
C ALA A 521 -7.55 5.81 4.08
N ALA A 522 -6.30 6.26 3.94
CA ALA A 522 -5.65 6.44 2.64
C ALA A 522 -4.21 5.91 2.58
N ASP A 523 -3.87 4.96 3.45
CA ASP A 523 -2.52 4.36 3.52
C ASP A 523 -2.26 3.30 2.45
N GLY A 524 -3.30 2.74 1.84
CA GLY A 524 -3.20 1.56 0.98
C GLY A 524 -2.89 0.26 1.73
N SER A 525 -3.13 0.21 3.04
CA SER A 525 -2.86 -0.96 3.90
C SER A 525 -3.93 -1.12 4.99
N ALA A 526 -3.79 -2.14 5.85
CA ALA A 526 -4.61 -2.34 7.05
C ALA A 526 -3.73 -2.33 8.31
N ASN A 527 -3.26 -1.15 8.72
CA ASN A 527 -2.32 -0.96 9.82
C ASN A 527 -3.02 -0.80 11.17
N GLY A 528 -2.79 -1.75 12.09
CA GLY A 528 -3.29 -1.66 13.45
C GLY A 528 -4.81 -1.61 13.46
N TRP A 529 -5.38 -0.59 14.10
CA TRP A 529 -6.83 -0.38 14.09
C TRP A 529 -7.32 0.53 12.95
N ASN A 530 -6.46 0.93 12.00
CA ASN A 530 -6.93 1.68 10.83
C ASN A 530 -7.90 0.83 9.99
N TYR A 531 -8.61 1.49 9.07
CA TYR A 531 -9.46 0.80 8.12
C TYR A 531 -8.65 -0.09 7.17
N GLU A 532 -9.35 -1.01 6.52
CA GLU A 532 -8.84 -1.75 5.39
C GLU A 532 -8.93 -0.88 4.12
N ASP A 533 -7.88 -0.10 3.86
CA ASP A 533 -7.80 0.73 2.65
C ASP A 533 -7.28 -0.10 1.45
N GLY A 534 -8.14 -0.97 0.95
CA GLY A 534 -7.89 -1.72 -0.27
C GLY A 534 -9.16 -2.01 -1.06
N THR A 535 -8.98 -2.31 -2.35
CA THR A 535 -10.07 -2.57 -3.29
C THR A 535 -10.21 -4.07 -3.51
N LEU A 536 -11.35 -4.63 -3.12
CA LEU A 536 -11.63 -6.05 -3.35
C LEU A 536 -11.70 -6.36 -4.86
N SER A 537 -11.18 -7.53 -5.22
CA SER A 537 -11.30 -8.11 -6.55
C SER A 537 -12.76 -8.46 -6.88
N PRO A 538 -13.13 -8.51 -8.17
CA PRO A 538 -14.50 -8.79 -8.58
C PRO A 538 -14.99 -10.16 -8.10
N GLY A 539 -14.14 -11.18 -8.11
CA GLY A 539 -14.55 -12.50 -7.63
C GLY A 539 -14.62 -12.62 -6.11
N MET A 540 -13.81 -11.86 -5.36
CA MET A 540 -14.01 -11.75 -3.92
C MET A 540 -15.35 -11.10 -3.58
N VAL A 541 -15.77 -10.07 -4.34
CA VAL A 541 -17.11 -9.47 -4.19
C VAL A 541 -18.21 -10.49 -4.45
N ARG A 542 -18.09 -11.30 -5.52
CA ARG A 542 -19.05 -12.36 -5.83
C ARG A 542 -19.08 -13.44 -4.73
N GLU A 543 -17.92 -13.90 -4.28
CA GLU A 543 -17.81 -14.90 -3.19
C GLU A 543 -18.51 -14.41 -1.93
N ARG A 544 -18.24 -13.17 -1.49
CA ARG A 544 -18.89 -12.59 -0.31
C ARG A 544 -20.40 -12.46 -0.50
N ILE A 545 -20.87 -12.02 -1.66
CA ILE A 545 -22.30 -11.94 -1.98
C ILE A 545 -22.95 -13.34 -1.89
N GLU A 546 -22.33 -14.36 -2.48
CA GLU A 546 -22.82 -15.74 -2.44
C GLU A 546 -22.86 -16.27 -0.99
N ALA A 547 -21.80 -16.04 -0.21
CA ALA A 547 -21.72 -16.45 1.19
C ALA A 547 -22.76 -15.74 2.08
N ILE A 548 -22.98 -14.44 1.88
CA ILE A 548 -23.99 -13.65 2.60
C ILE A 548 -25.40 -14.13 2.25
N ASN A 549 -25.66 -14.35 0.95
CA ASN A 549 -26.94 -14.86 0.49
C ASN A 549 -27.22 -16.24 1.07
N HIS A 550 -26.22 -17.14 1.07
CA HIS A 550 -26.34 -18.47 1.65
C HIS A 550 -26.62 -18.42 3.16
N PHE A 551 -25.93 -17.54 3.89
CA PHE A 551 -26.25 -17.29 5.30
C PHE A 551 -27.69 -16.81 5.47
N ASN A 552 -28.12 -15.80 4.73
CA ASN A 552 -29.47 -15.24 4.83
C ASN A 552 -30.58 -16.22 4.45
N GLU A 553 -30.33 -17.19 3.57
CA GLU A 553 -31.26 -18.27 3.23
C GLU A 553 -31.47 -19.27 4.37
N THR A 554 -30.47 -19.44 5.22
CA THR A 554 -30.43 -20.48 6.26
C THR A 554 -30.60 -19.92 7.68
N ALA A 555 -30.28 -18.64 7.88
CA ALA A 555 -30.32 -17.98 9.17
C ALA A 555 -31.76 -17.76 9.69
N PRO A 556 -32.00 -17.88 11.01
CA PRO A 556 -33.30 -17.57 11.60
C PRO A 556 -33.72 -16.11 11.41
N THR A 557 -32.76 -15.20 11.25
CA THR A 557 -32.98 -13.77 11.04
C THR A 557 -31.98 -13.28 9.99
N PRO A 558 -32.42 -13.11 8.73
CA PRO A 558 -31.57 -12.53 7.68
C PRO A 558 -31.13 -11.11 8.03
N VAL A 559 -29.91 -10.76 7.64
CA VAL A 559 -29.35 -9.41 7.79
C VAL A 559 -29.60 -8.63 6.49
N ALA A 560 -30.29 -7.49 6.61
CA ALA A 560 -30.54 -6.59 5.50
C ALA A 560 -29.46 -5.51 5.42
N THR A 561 -29.14 -5.05 4.21
CA THR A 561 -28.30 -3.86 4.00
C THR A 561 -28.93 -2.62 4.62
N ILE A 562 -28.11 -1.60 4.83
CA ILE A 562 -28.59 -0.27 5.18
C ILE A 562 -29.30 0.32 3.95
N PRO A 563 -30.54 0.83 4.08
CA PRO A 563 -31.25 1.41 2.96
C PRO A 563 -30.53 2.62 2.38
N THR A 564 -30.33 2.63 1.06
CA THR A 564 -29.87 3.81 0.33
C THR A 564 -31.04 4.70 -0.09
N LEU A 565 -30.77 5.89 -0.65
CA LEU A 565 -31.81 6.85 -1.03
C LEU A 565 -32.78 6.23 -2.05
N GLY A 566 -34.03 5.99 -1.61
CA GLY A 566 -35.09 5.43 -2.44
C GLY A 566 -35.43 3.96 -2.15
N GLU A 567 -34.63 3.26 -1.33
CA GLU A 567 -34.94 1.92 -0.85
C GLU A 567 -35.80 1.93 0.42
N VAL A 568 -36.75 0.99 0.51
CA VAL A 568 -37.56 0.76 1.71
C VAL A 568 -37.14 -0.58 2.31
N GLY A 569 -36.35 -0.55 3.39
CA GLY A 569 -36.08 -1.73 4.23
C GLY A 569 -34.84 -2.56 3.91
N GLY A 570 -33.92 -2.07 3.05
CA GLY A 570 -32.66 -2.74 2.75
C GLY A 570 -32.81 -4.03 1.93
N ARG A 571 -31.69 -4.56 1.42
CA ARG A 571 -31.63 -5.81 0.63
C ARG A 571 -31.16 -6.96 1.52
N THR A 572 -31.86 -8.08 1.50
CA THR A 572 -31.42 -9.34 2.14
C THR A 572 -30.85 -10.34 1.14
N HIS A 573 -31.07 -10.10 -0.15
CA HIS A 573 -30.44 -10.81 -1.25
C HIS A 573 -29.64 -9.80 -2.07
N LEU A 574 -28.34 -10.05 -2.22
CA LEU A 574 -27.40 -9.21 -2.96
C LEU A 574 -27.13 -9.80 -4.34
N GLU A 575 -26.87 -8.93 -5.30
CA GLU A 575 -26.46 -9.30 -6.65
C GLU A 575 -25.22 -8.48 -7.01
N PRO A 576 -24.18 -9.09 -7.61
CA PRO A 576 -23.02 -8.33 -8.05
C PRO A 576 -23.41 -7.42 -9.22
N GLU A 577 -22.87 -6.20 -9.21
CA GLU A 577 -23.21 -5.16 -10.18
C GLU A 577 -22.08 -4.95 -11.19
N ALA A 578 -22.44 -4.57 -12.41
CA ALA A 578 -21.47 -4.26 -13.46
C ALA A 578 -20.86 -2.88 -13.20
N HIS A 579 -19.53 -2.77 -13.34
CA HIS A 579 -18.84 -1.51 -13.13
C HIS A 579 -19.31 -0.46 -14.16
N PRO A 580 -19.55 0.82 -13.79
CA PRO A 580 -20.09 1.84 -14.70
C PRO A 580 -19.26 2.06 -15.97
N PHE A 581 -17.93 2.00 -15.85
CA PHE A 581 -16.99 2.12 -16.98
C PHE A 581 -16.71 0.78 -17.70
N PHE A 582 -16.27 -0.25 -16.96
CA PHE A 582 -15.82 -1.52 -17.51
C PHE A 582 -16.92 -2.55 -17.82
N GLY A 583 -18.15 -2.31 -17.35
CA GLY A 583 -19.23 -3.29 -17.40
C GLY A 583 -18.89 -4.55 -16.59
N ALA A 584 -19.33 -5.70 -17.09
CA ALA A 584 -18.98 -7.01 -16.51
C ALA A 584 -17.65 -7.56 -17.05
N GLY A 585 -16.96 -6.83 -17.93
CA GLY A 585 -15.72 -7.29 -18.57
C GLY A 585 -15.90 -8.45 -19.56
N PRO A 586 -14.79 -8.94 -20.14
CA PRO A 586 -14.78 -10.13 -20.99
C PRO A 586 -15.30 -11.36 -20.23
N ASP A 587 -16.25 -12.09 -20.82
CA ASP A 587 -16.85 -13.31 -20.23
C ASP A 587 -17.47 -13.13 -18.82
N GLY A 588 -17.72 -11.89 -18.38
CA GLY A 588 -18.31 -11.59 -17.08
C GLY A 588 -17.33 -11.59 -15.90
N THR A 589 -16.02 -11.68 -16.15
CA THR A 589 -15.00 -11.82 -15.10
C THR A 589 -14.89 -10.60 -14.17
N TRP A 590 -15.28 -9.41 -14.65
CA TRP A 590 -15.25 -8.16 -13.89
C TRP A 590 -16.59 -7.80 -13.24
N LEU A 591 -17.59 -8.68 -13.31
CA LEU A 591 -18.85 -8.48 -12.59
C LEU A 591 -18.58 -8.42 -11.08
N GLY A 592 -18.96 -7.32 -10.42
CA GLY A 592 -18.61 -7.03 -9.03
C GLY A 592 -17.32 -6.22 -8.83
N ALA A 593 -16.69 -5.70 -9.90
CA ALA A 593 -15.51 -4.85 -9.75
C ALA A 593 -15.79 -3.59 -8.92
N ARG A 594 -14.90 -3.31 -7.98
CA ARG A 594 -14.96 -2.17 -7.06
C ARG A 594 -13.96 -1.08 -7.44
N THR A 595 -14.27 0.14 -7.01
CA THR A 595 -13.40 1.31 -7.07
C THR A 595 -13.40 1.99 -5.71
N THR A 596 -12.22 2.15 -5.11
CA THR A 596 -12.02 2.95 -3.89
C THR A 596 -11.26 4.24 -4.22
N ILE A 597 -11.30 5.21 -3.31
CA ILE A 597 -10.76 6.55 -3.52
C ILE A 597 -9.70 6.85 -2.48
N GLN A 598 -8.53 7.30 -2.93
CA GLN A 598 -7.52 7.91 -2.07
C GLN A 598 -7.29 9.36 -2.45
N ARG A 599 -6.81 10.16 -1.49
CA ARG A 599 -6.54 11.58 -1.69
C ARG A 599 -5.16 11.95 -1.16
N TRP A 600 -4.39 12.67 -1.97
CA TRP A 600 -2.98 12.97 -1.70
C TRP A 600 -2.68 14.45 -1.86
N PHE A 601 -1.68 14.94 -1.14
CA PHE A 601 -1.13 16.28 -1.30
C PHE A 601 0.39 16.23 -1.53
N ALA A 602 0.84 16.86 -2.62
CA ALA A 602 2.24 16.97 -3.00
C ALA A 602 2.92 18.10 -2.20
N ASP A 603 3.58 17.71 -1.11
CA ASP A 603 4.28 18.60 -0.19
C ASP A 603 5.26 19.56 -0.91
N PRO A 604 5.22 20.88 -0.61
CA PRO A 604 6.25 21.81 -1.05
C PRO A 604 7.54 21.65 -0.25
N VAL A 605 8.59 21.16 -0.91
CA VAL A 605 9.95 21.11 -0.36
C VAL A 605 10.76 22.27 -0.94
N VAL A 606 10.64 23.42 -0.29
CA VAL A 606 11.30 24.67 -0.71
C VAL A 606 12.33 25.07 0.35
N ASN A 607 13.55 25.41 -0.09
CA ASN A 607 14.61 25.86 0.82
C ASN A 607 14.51 27.36 1.13
N VAL A 608 15.34 27.88 2.04
CA VAL A 608 15.32 29.30 2.43
C VAL A 608 15.71 30.27 1.29
N GLN A 609 16.27 29.78 0.19
CA GLN A 609 16.54 30.57 -1.02
C GLN A 609 15.35 30.60 -2.00
N GLY A 610 14.24 29.92 -1.68
CA GLY A 610 13.07 29.82 -2.54
C GLY A 610 13.28 28.89 -3.74
N VAL A 611 14.19 27.92 -3.64
CA VAL A 611 14.40 26.89 -4.66
C VAL A 611 13.52 25.70 -4.33
N ASP A 612 12.61 25.36 -5.24
CA ASP A 612 11.80 24.15 -5.18
C ASP A 612 12.68 22.93 -5.49
N ARG A 613 12.61 21.93 -4.61
CA ARG A 613 13.38 20.70 -4.72
C ARG A 613 12.51 19.51 -5.12
N GLY A 614 11.18 19.68 -5.10
CA GLY A 614 10.19 18.61 -5.27
C GLY A 614 10.33 17.49 -4.23
N LEU A 615 9.41 16.53 -4.30
CA LEU A 615 9.57 15.24 -3.58
C LEU A 615 10.44 14.25 -4.36
N GLY A 616 10.79 14.57 -5.61
CA GLY A 616 11.62 13.73 -6.48
C GLY A 616 10.86 12.50 -6.98
N ILE A 617 11.57 11.37 -7.06
CA ILE A 617 11.02 10.08 -7.51
C ILE A 617 10.41 9.39 -6.30
N ILE A 618 9.10 9.19 -6.36
CA ILE A 618 8.34 8.43 -5.38
C ILE A 618 7.65 7.26 -6.06
N PHE A 619 7.13 6.33 -5.28
CA PHE A 619 6.46 5.15 -5.80
C PHE A 619 5.28 4.77 -4.93
N THR A 620 4.38 4.01 -5.53
CA THR A 620 3.26 3.36 -4.85
C THR A 620 3.25 1.88 -5.18
N HIS A 621 2.86 1.05 -4.22
CA HIS A 621 2.92 -0.40 -4.34
C HIS A 621 1.83 -1.06 -3.50
N ASP A 622 1.50 -2.30 -3.86
CA ASP A 622 0.53 -3.07 -3.09
C ASP A 622 1.07 -3.49 -1.72
N HIS A 623 0.32 -3.20 -0.66
CA HIS A 623 0.73 -3.51 0.72
C HIS A 623 0.06 -4.78 1.31
N PHE A 624 -0.91 -5.39 0.61
CA PHE A 624 -1.60 -6.61 1.08
C PHE A 624 -0.94 -7.91 0.60
N GLY A 625 -0.46 -7.96 -0.64
CA GLY A 625 0.25 -9.09 -1.23
C GLY A 625 1.55 -8.69 -1.91
N PRO A 626 2.46 -7.96 -1.25
CA PRO A 626 3.63 -7.36 -1.90
C PRO A 626 4.59 -8.41 -2.48
N SER A 627 4.77 -9.58 -1.86
CA SER A 627 5.66 -10.63 -2.41
C SER A 627 5.05 -11.26 -3.66
N THR A 628 3.74 -11.57 -3.63
CA THR A 628 2.99 -12.10 -4.78
C THR A 628 2.91 -11.07 -5.92
N HIS A 629 2.59 -9.82 -5.63
CA HIS A 629 2.22 -8.84 -6.64
C HIS A 629 3.37 -8.00 -7.21
N GLN A 630 4.36 -7.61 -6.39
CA GLN A 630 5.38 -6.66 -6.84
C GLN A 630 6.34 -7.29 -7.85
N GLN A 631 6.71 -8.57 -7.64
CA GLN A 631 7.57 -9.34 -8.56
C GLN A 631 6.96 -9.49 -9.96
N VAL A 632 5.64 -9.33 -10.07
CA VAL A 632 4.90 -9.48 -11.33
C VAL A 632 4.34 -8.15 -11.84
N GLY A 633 4.91 -7.03 -11.39
CA GLY A 633 4.69 -5.70 -11.99
C GLY A 633 3.80 -4.75 -11.24
N LEU A 634 3.20 -5.14 -10.10
CA LEU A 634 2.18 -4.33 -9.43
C LEU A 634 2.78 -3.23 -8.56
N TYR A 635 3.22 -2.17 -9.21
CA TYR A 635 3.71 -0.95 -8.59
C TYR A 635 3.59 0.18 -9.61
N ALA A 636 3.66 1.41 -9.14
CA ALA A 636 3.63 2.60 -9.97
C ALA A 636 4.59 3.64 -9.41
N THR A 637 4.93 4.60 -10.27
CA THR A 637 5.82 5.69 -9.92
C THR A 637 5.01 6.96 -9.89
N VAL A 638 5.24 7.78 -8.87
CA VAL A 638 4.74 9.15 -8.85
C VAL A 638 5.94 10.09 -8.96
N LEU A 639 5.86 11.07 -9.85
CA LEU A 639 6.93 12.04 -10.11
C LEU A 639 6.37 13.41 -9.80
N ILE A 640 7.03 14.11 -8.86
CA ILE A 640 6.63 15.45 -8.46
C ILE A 640 7.51 16.46 -9.16
N GLU A 641 6.90 17.16 -10.10
CA GLU A 641 7.53 18.19 -10.93
C GLU A 641 7.46 19.56 -10.26
N PRO A 642 8.32 20.53 -10.65
CA PRO A 642 8.21 21.89 -10.17
C PRO A 642 6.82 22.47 -10.38
N ALA A 643 6.39 23.35 -9.48
CA ALA A 643 5.08 24.00 -9.55
C ALA A 643 4.80 24.60 -10.94
N ARG A 644 3.58 24.40 -11.46
CA ARG A 644 3.11 24.91 -12.77
C ARG A 644 3.92 24.41 -13.98
N SER A 645 4.43 23.19 -13.91
CA SER A 645 5.06 22.54 -15.06
C SER A 645 4.00 21.96 -16.01
N ASP A 646 4.22 22.15 -17.31
CA ASP A 646 3.50 21.47 -18.38
C ASP A 646 4.31 20.26 -18.87
N TRP A 647 3.59 19.22 -19.32
CA TRP A 647 4.20 17.96 -19.72
C TRP A 647 3.77 17.55 -21.12
N VAL A 648 4.75 17.28 -21.98
CA VAL A 648 4.49 16.75 -23.32
C VAL A 648 5.31 15.49 -23.58
N HIS A 649 4.74 14.52 -24.29
CA HIS A 649 5.48 13.33 -24.70
C HIS A 649 6.73 13.74 -25.49
N ASN A 650 7.88 13.22 -25.07
CA ASN A 650 9.20 13.72 -25.48
C ASN A 650 9.45 13.67 -27.01
N GLU A 651 8.81 12.73 -27.69
CA GLU A 651 8.98 12.51 -29.13
C GLU A 651 7.86 13.15 -29.97
N THR A 652 6.62 13.03 -29.51
CA THR A 652 5.43 13.39 -30.32
C THR A 652 4.93 14.79 -30.01
N GLY A 653 5.36 15.39 -28.89
CA GLY A 653 4.87 16.67 -28.40
C GLY A 653 3.41 16.64 -27.95
N VAL A 654 2.79 15.45 -27.86
CA VAL A 654 1.41 15.30 -27.37
C VAL A 654 1.36 15.70 -25.89
N PRO A 655 0.50 16.64 -25.49
CA PRO A 655 0.33 16.99 -24.08
C PRO A 655 -0.16 15.79 -23.25
N LEU A 656 0.44 15.60 -22.08
CA LEU A 656 0.02 14.61 -21.10
C LEU A 656 -1.11 15.15 -20.22
N TYR A 657 -1.82 14.28 -19.50
CA TYR A 657 -2.93 14.66 -18.62
C TYR A 657 -4.01 15.51 -19.33
N THR A 658 -4.52 15.01 -20.46
CA THR A 658 -5.58 15.67 -21.27
C THR A 658 -6.92 14.94 -21.30
N ARG A 659 -6.98 13.73 -20.71
CA ARG A 659 -8.20 12.89 -20.61
C ARG A 659 -8.77 12.92 -19.20
N ASP A 660 -10.06 12.57 -19.08
CA ASP A 660 -10.80 12.55 -17.82
C ASP A 660 -10.32 11.45 -16.84
N ASP A 661 -9.54 10.48 -17.32
CA ASP A 661 -8.91 9.43 -16.50
C ASP A 661 -7.50 9.81 -16.00
N GLY A 662 -6.99 10.98 -16.38
CA GLY A 662 -5.65 11.46 -16.03
C GLY A 662 -4.57 11.09 -17.06
N GLY A 663 -4.94 10.51 -18.20
CA GLY A 663 -4.02 10.18 -19.29
C GLY A 663 -3.90 11.25 -20.37
N PRO A 664 -3.03 11.05 -21.38
CA PRO A 664 -2.04 9.98 -21.43
C PRO A 664 -0.92 10.21 -20.40
N THR A 665 -0.29 9.13 -19.94
CA THR A 665 0.93 9.15 -19.12
C THR A 665 2.09 8.50 -19.89
N SER A 666 3.32 8.75 -19.47
CA SER A 666 4.50 8.14 -20.06
C SER A 666 5.71 8.18 -19.12
N TRP A 667 6.57 7.16 -19.23
CA TRP A 667 7.90 7.13 -18.63
C TRP A 667 8.87 8.11 -19.30
N GLN A 668 8.54 8.67 -20.47
CA GLN A 668 9.34 9.69 -21.15
C GLN A 668 8.56 10.98 -21.40
N VAL A 669 9.16 12.12 -21.06
CA VAL A 669 8.47 13.42 -21.15
C VAL A 669 9.47 14.55 -21.40
N ALA A 670 9.00 15.64 -21.98
CA ALA A 670 9.64 16.94 -21.89
C ALA A 670 8.89 17.79 -20.85
N ILE A 671 9.61 18.21 -19.81
CA ILE A 671 9.11 19.08 -18.75
C ILE A 671 9.30 20.52 -19.19
N LEU A 672 8.21 21.26 -19.28
CA LEU A 672 8.17 22.65 -19.69
C LEU A 672 7.85 23.50 -18.46
N THR A 673 8.84 24.25 -17.97
CA THR A 673 8.71 25.11 -16.79
C THR A 673 8.38 26.55 -17.19
N GLU A 674 7.51 27.22 -16.43
CA GLU A 674 7.15 28.61 -16.68
C GLU A 674 8.06 29.61 -15.94
N GLY A 675 9.04 30.18 -16.65
CA GLY A 675 9.48 31.58 -16.54
C GLY A 675 9.93 32.19 -15.20
N ASN A 676 9.84 31.48 -14.07
CA ASN A 676 10.44 31.88 -12.80
C ASN A 676 11.96 31.72 -12.93
N PRO A 677 12.77 32.74 -12.61
CA PRO A 677 14.23 32.64 -12.69
C PRO A 677 14.85 31.51 -11.85
N ASN A 678 14.11 31.01 -10.85
CA ASN A 678 14.54 29.94 -9.96
C ASN A 678 14.11 28.55 -10.42
N ASP A 679 13.21 28.44 -11.41
CA ASP A 679 12.77 27.13 -11.92
C ASP A 679 13.87 26.50 -12.79
N PRO A 680 13.94 25.16 -12.87
CA PRO A 680 14.82 24.48 -13.81
C PRO A 680 14.53 24.93 -15.24
N VAL A 681 15.56 25.01 -16.09
CA VAL A 681 15.34 25.16 -17.54
C VAL A 681 14.58 23.93 -18.07
N PRO A 682 13.72 24.06 -19.10
CA PRO A 682 13.01 22.93 -19.67
C PRO A 682 13.96 21.78 -20.02
N PHE A 683 13.57 20.56 -19.64
CA PHE A 683 14.43 19.37 -19.76
C PHE A 683 13.64 18.15 -20.23
N ARG A 684 14.37 17.14 -20.69
CA ARG A 684 13.82 15.84 -21.05
C ARG A 684 14.05 14.88 -19.90
N GLU A 685 13.01 14.17 -19.51
CA GLU A 685 13.08 13.16 -18.48
C GLU A 685 12.76 11.78 -19.05
N PHE A 686 13.54 10.79 -18.61
CA PHE A 686 13.33 9.38 -18.88
C PHE A 686 13.37 8.64 -17.55
N TYR A 687 12.24 8.10 -17.14
CA TYR A 687 12.13 7.26 -15.97
C TYR A 687 12.49 5.82 -16.31
N PHE A 688 13.39 5.24 -15.53
CA PHE A 688 13.76 3.84 -15.60
C PHE A 688 13.31 3.12 -14.35
N GLU A 689 12.29 2.30 -14.53
CA GLU A 689 11.75 1.41 -13.54
C GLU A 689 12.48 0.08 -13.60
N PHE A 690 13.19 -0.28 -12.54
CA PHE A 690 13.86 -1.58 -12.45
C PHE A 690 12.96 -2.54 -11.69
N ALA A 691 12.68 -3.71 -12.28
CA ALA A 691 12.10 -4.84 -11.57
C ALA A 691 13.14 -5.96 -11.55
N ASP A 692 13.58 -6.32 -10.35
CA ASP A 692 14.26 -7.58 -10.11
C ASP A 692 13.23 -8.70 -9.88
N PHE A 693 13.69 -9.93 -10.02
CA PHE A 693 12.89 -11.15 -9.87
C PHE A 693 11.67 -11.30 -10.78
N GLN A 694 11.57 -10.54 -11.87
CA GLN A 694 10.51 -10.68 -12.85
C GLN A 694 10.42 -12.14 -13.34
N HIS A 695 9.27 -12.76 -13.08
CA HIS A 695 8.97 -14.10 -13.56
C HIS A 695 8.81 -14.08 -15.09
N ALA A 696 9.23 -15.16 -15.76
CA ALA A 696 9.11 -15.26 -17.21
C ALA A 696 9.20 -16.72 -17.68
N TYR A 697 8.49 -17.03 -18.75
CA TYR A 697 8.58 -18.30 -19.48
C TYR A 697 9.09 -18.05 -20.90
N GLN A 698 9.63 -19.11 -21.50
CA GLN A 698 9.97 -19.17 -22.91
C GLN A 698 8.72 -19.01 -23.79
N PRO A 699 8.86 -18.59 -25.06
CA PRO A 699 7.73 -18.30 -25.92
C PRO A 699 6.80 -19.50 -26.08
N GLY A 700 5.51 -19.30 -25.78
CA GLY A 700 4.49 -20.32 -25.95
C GLY A 700 4.41 -21.35 -24.81
N ALA A 701 5.19 -21.16 -23.74
CA ALA A 701 5.09 -21.95 -22.53
C ALA A 701 4.21 -21.22 -21.50
N PHE A 702 3.25 -21.93 -20.93
CA PHE A 702 2.26 -21.39 -19.99
C PHE A 702 2.21 -22.26 -18.74
N ALA A 703 2.33 -21.61 -17.58
CA ALA A 703 2.09 -22.17 -16.26
C ALA A 703 1.50 -21.08 -15.36
N GLY A 704 0.72 -21.46 -14.36
CA GLY A 704 -0.17 -20.55 -13.64
C GLY A 704 -1.49 -20.40 -14.39
N VAL A 705 -1.46 -19.64 -15.50
CA VAL A 705 -2.62 -19.42 -16.37
C VAL A 705 -2.27 -19.57 -17.86
N GLY A 706 -3.30 -19.74 -18.68
CA GLY A 706 -3.21 -19.88 -20.13
C GLY A 706 -2.97 -18.55 -20.86
N PRO A 707 -2.96 -18.58 -22.21
CA PRO A 707 -2.73 -17.40 -23.04
C PRO A 707 -3.77 -16.29 -22.91
N ASP A 708 -4.94 -16.62 -22.35
CA ASP A 708 -6.00 -15.66 -22.03
C ASP A 708 -5.73 -14.89 -20.73
N GLY A 709 -4.67 -15.24 -19.98
CA GLY A 709 -4.34 -14.62 -18.70
C GLY A 709 -5.25 -15.06 -17.55
N HIS A 710 -6.17 -15.99 -17.76
CA HIS A 710 -7.22 -16.31 -16.78
C HIS A 710 -7.49 -17.81 -16.59
N THR A 711 -7.41 -18.62 -17.64
CA THR A 711 -7.68 -20.06 -17.52
C THR A 711 -6.55 -20.74 -16.75
N PRO A 712 -6.77 -21.41 -15.60
CA PRO A 712 -5.70 -22.04 -14.84
C PRO A 712 -4.97 -23.13 -15.63
N VAL A 713 -3.63 -23.10 -15.59
CA VAL A 713 -2.72 -24.08 -16.19
C VAL A 713 -1.67 -24.46 -15.15
N PRO A 714 -1.93 -25.46 -14.28
CA PRO A 714 -1.01 -25.80 -13.20
C PRO A 714 0.37 -26.26 -13.71
N PRO A 715 1.48 -25.84 -13.09
CA PRO A 715 2.82 -26.29 -13.43
C PRO A 715 2.98 -27.79 -13.21
N THR A 716 3.93 -28.39 -13.94
CA THR A 716 4.26 -29.81 -13.82
C THR A 716 5.66 -29.99 -13.25
N ALA A 717 6.06 -31.22 -12.96
CA ALA A 717 7.44 -31.51 -12.59
C ALA A 717 8.49 -31.14 -13.67
N ASN A 718 8.06 -30.74 -14.88
CA ASN A 718 8.93 -30.35 -15.99
C ASN A 718 8.71 -28.92 -16.50
N SER A 719 7.68 -28.18 -16.07
CA SER A 719 7.40 -26.83 -16.60
C SER A 719 8.54 -25.85 -16.31
N PHE A 720 9.25 -26.02 -15.19
CA PHE A 720 10.47 -25.27 -14.86
C PHE A 720 11.54 -25.26 -15.97
N ARG A 721 11.52 -26.22 -16.90
CA ARG A 721 12.48 -26.27 -18.03
C ARG A 721 12.27 -25.14 -19.02
N ASP A 722 11.05 -24.64 -19.09
CA ASP A 722 10.65 -23.55 -19.97
C ASP A 722 10.56 -22.23 -19.20
N SER A 723 10.73 -22.24 -17.88
CA SER A 723 10.83 -21.04 -17.02
C SER A 723 12.22 -20.41 -17.08
N ILE A 724 12.28 -19.09 -16.93
CA ILE A 724 13.53 -18.31 -16.88
C ILE A 724 13.94 -18.15 -15.42
N ASN A 725 15.04 -18.81 -15.04
CA ASN A 725 15.60 -18.74 -13.68
C ASN A 725 14.58 -19.07 -12.55
N PRO A 726 13.93 -20.24 -12.57
CA PRO A 726 12.97 -20.63 -11.52
C PRO A 726 13.62 -20.73 -10.15
N SER A 727 12.77 -20.77 -9.11
CA SER A 727 13.20 -21.02 -7.73
C SER A 727 13.95 -22.36 -7.60
N VAL A 728 14.85 -22.39 -6.61
CA VAL A 728 15.78 -23.50 -6.31
C VAL A 728 16.77 -23.78 -7.45
N LYS A 729 17.97 -23.20 -7.33
CA LYS A 729 19.11 -23.41 -8.23
C LYS A 729 20.32 -23.85 -7.41
N VAL A 730 21.15 -24.74 -7.95
CA VAL A 730 22.38 -25.19 -7.29
C VAL A 730 23.57 -25.01 -8.21
N GLU A 731 24.66 -24.48 -7.66
CA GLU A 731 25.93 -24.39 -8.37
C GLU A 731 26.35 -25.76 -8.90
N ASN A 732 26.87 -25.77 -10.13
CA ASN A 732 27.32 -26.97 -10.79
C ASN A 732 28.69 -27.40 -10.26
N GLN A 733 28.72 -27.93 -9.04
CA GLN A 733 29.95 -28.40 -8.38
C GLN A 733 30.47 -29.68 -9.04
N GLY A 734 31.28 -29.55 -10.10
CA GLY A 734 32.04 -30.66 -10.69
C GLY A 734 32.27 -30.66 -12.21
N ASN A 735 31.90 -29.61 -12.96
CA ASN A 735 31.95 -29.60 -14.43
C ASN A 735 32.90 -28.54 -15.05
N LEU A 736 33.05 -28.61 -16.38
CA LEU A 736 33.86 -27.69 -17.20
C LEU A 736 33.53 -26.19 -17.01
N TYR A 737 32.33 -25.89 -16.48
CA TYR A 737 31.82 -24.55 -16.22
C TYR A 737 31.28 -24.48 -14.77
N PRO A 738 32.16 -24.27 -13.78
CA PRO A 738 31.78 -24.25 -12.36
C PRO A 738 30.88 -23.06 -11.99
N ASP A 739 30.85 -22.00 -12.81
CA ASP A 739 30.04 -20.80 -12.60
C ASP A 739 28.58 -20.94 -13.09
N LEU A 740 28.20 -22.11 -13.62
CA LEU A 740 26.83 -22.38 -14.05
C LEU A 740 25.98 -22.94 -12.90
N PHE A 741 24.72 -22.55 -12.86
CA PHE A 741 23.72 -23.18 -12.01
C PHE A 741 22.98 -24.29 -12.77
N HIS A 742 22.51 -25.30 -12.05
CA HIS A 742 21.58 -26.29 -12.57
C HIS A 742 20.33 -26.36 -11.71
N TYR A 743 19.24 -26.83 -12.31
CA TYR A 743 17.94 -26.96 -11.66
C TYR A 743 17.77 -28.43 -11.20
N PRO A 744 17.78 -28.71 -9.89
CA PRO A 744 17.62 -30.06 -9.39
C PRO A 744 16.19 -30.56 -9.67
N PRO A 745 15.99 -31.87 -9.91
CA PRO A 745 14.68 -32.45 -10.23
C PRO A 745 13.74 -32.54 -9.01
N VAL A 746 14.28 -32.34 -7.81
CA VAL A 746 13.54 -32.36 -6.54
C VAL A 746 13.78 -31.07 -5.78
N CYS A 747 12.76 -30.62 -5.05
CA CYS A 747 12.82 -29.46 -4.18
C CYS A 747 13.56 -29.77 -2.88
N PRO A 748 13.95 -28.75 -2.09
CA PRO A 748 14.33 -28.94 -0.70
C PRO A 748 13.29 -29.81 0.04
N GLY A 749 13.76 -30.75 0.86
CA GLY A 749 12.88 -31.73 1.53
C GLY A 749 12.54 -32.98 0.70
N GLY A 750 13.01 -33.10 -0.54
CA GLY A 750 12.91 -34.33 -1.34
C GLY A 750 11.58 -34.52 -2.08
N VAL A 751 10.75 -33.47 -2.17
CA VAL A 751 9.50 -33.50 -2.93
C VAL A 751 9.73 -33.19 -4.42
N PRO A 752 8.88 -33.70 -5.34
CA PRO A 752 8.97 -33.33 -6.76
C PRO A 752 8.68 -31.85 -7.02
N ARG A 753 9.26 -31.29 -8.09
CA ARG A 753 8.89 -29.97 -8.64
C ARG A 753 7.37 -29.90 -8.95
N PRO A 754 6.76 -28.69 -8.91
CA PRO A 754 7.37 -27.36 -8.78
C PRO A 754 7.86 -27.04 -7.37
N CYS A 755 8.77 -26.06 -7.25
CA CYS A 755 9.34 -25.58 -5.98
C CYS A 755 8.96 -24.10 -5.76
N PRO A 756 7.67 -23.76 -5.75
CA PRO A 756 7.25 -22.39 -5.55
C PRO A 756 7.67 -21.89 -4.16
N GLU A 757 7.86 -20.58 -4.06
CA GLU A 757 8.14 -19.85 -2.83
C GLU A 757 6.91 -19.01 -2.48
N ALA A 758 6.55 -18.93 -1.20
CA ALA A 758 5.57 -17.93 -0.73
C ALA A 758 6.24 -16.55 -0.64
N ILE A 759 7.49 -16.54 -0.20
CA ILE A 759 8.35 -15.36 -0.13
C ILE A 759 9.70 -15.75 -0.73
N SER A 760 10.10 -15.02 -1.76
CA SER A 760 11.35 -15.29 -2.47
C SER A 760 12.56 -14.98 -1.58
N LEU A 761 13.52 -15.92 -1.52
CA LEU A 761 14.76 -15.79 -0.76
C LEU A 761 16.02 -16.08 -1.60
N SER A 762 15.86 -16.44 -2.88
CA SER A 762 16.92 -17.03 -3.70
C SER A 762 17.07 -16.43 -5.11
N ASP A 763 16.68 -15.16 -5.25
CA ASP A 763 16.76 -14.36 -6.47
C ASP A 763 16.23 -15.10 -7.74
N PRO A 764 14.97 -15.57 -7.76
CA PRO A 764 14.34 -16.18 -8.92
C PRO A 764 14.10 -15.13 -10.03
N GLY A 765 13.74 -15.56 -11.24
CA GLY A 765 13.37 -14.65 -12.33
C GLY A 765 14.53 -13.91 -12.99
N MET A 766 14.22 -12.78 -13.63
CA MET A 766 15.15 -11.95 -14.39
C MET A 766 14.97 -10.47 -14.07
N LEU A 767 15.91 -9.65 -14.53
CA LEU A 767 15.83 -8.20 -14.39
C LEU A 767 15.18 -7.58 -15.63
N VAL A 768 14.23 -6.68 -15.42
CA VAL A 768 13.61 -5.85 -16.46
C VAL A 768 13.76 -4.37 -16.14
N VAL A 769 13.71 -3.56 -17.20
CA VAL A 769 13.58 -2.10 -17.15
C VAL A 769 12.31 -1.70 -17.91
N ASN A 770 11.39 -1.00 -17.25
CA ASN A 770 10.08 -0.62 -17.82
C ASN A 770 9.34 -1.81 -18.46
N TYR A 771 9.28 -2.94 -17.75
CA TYR A 771 8.75 -4.23 -18.23
C TYR A 771 9.43 -4.80 -19.49
N ARG A 772 10.70 -4.45 -19.74
CA ARG A 772 11.48 -4.96 -20.87
C ARG A 772 12.83 -5.51 -20.43
N ALA A 773 13.32 -6.54 -21.10
CA ALA A 773 14.70 -6.97 -20.98
C ALA A 773 15.30 -7.28 -22.34
N GLU A 774 16.58 -6.98 -22.51
CA GLU A 774 17.34 -7.39 -23.69
C GLU A 774 18.65 -8.03 -23.22
N PRO A 775 18.61 -9.30 -22.74
CA PRO A 775 19.78 -9.96 -22.18
C PRO A 775 20.94 -9.98 -23.18
N GLN A 776 22.09 -9.45 -22.79
CA GLN A 776 23.27 -9.37 -23.67
C GLN A 776 23.68 -10.73 -24.22
N GLY A 777 23.57 -11.78 -23.41
CA GLY A 777 23.83 -13.15 -23.85
C GLY A 777 22.97 -13.54 -25.06
N LEU A 778 21.70 -13.15 -25.10
CA LEU A 778 20.81 -13.43 -26.23
C LEU A 778 21.18 -12.61 -27.47
N ARG A 779 21.73 -11.41 -27.33
CA ARG A 779 22.16 -10.58 -28.49
C ARG A 779 23.30 -11.21 -29.29
N VAL A 780 24.18 -11.95 -28.62
CA VAL A 780 25.35 -12.59 -29.23
C VAL A 780 25.17 -14.09 -29.44
N TYR A 781 23.98 -14.64 -29.15
CA TYR A 781 23.73 -16.08 -29.16
C TYR A 781 23.30 -16.58 -30.54
N ASP A 782 23.94 -17.65 -31.02
CA ASP A 782 23.51 -18.42 -32.19
C ASP A 782 22.99 -19.80 -31.74
N PRO A 783 21.67 -20.06 -31.85
CA PRO A 783 21.07 -21.34 -31.44
C PRO A 783 21.54 -22.52 -32.29
N ASN A 784 22.05 -22.29 -33.49
CA ASN A 784 22.44 -23.34 -34.44
C ASN A 784 23.93 -23.68 -34.38
N LYS A 785 24.74 -22.81 -33.78
CA LYS A 785 26.19 -23.02 -33.68
C LYS A 785 26.50 -24.02 -32.57
N LEU A 786 27.39 -24.97 -32.85
CA LEU A 786 27.80 -25.96 -31.85
C LEU A 786 28.80 -25.34 -30.87
N GLY A 787 28.49 -25.44 -29.58
CA GLY A 787 29.37 -25.03 -28.49
C GLY A 787 30.54 -26.00 -28.27
N PRO A 788 31.47 -25.66 -27.36
CA PRO A 788 32.62 -26.51 -27.02
C PRO A 788 32.23 -27.90 -26.46
N ASP A 789 31.00 -28.04 -25.97
CA ASP A 789 30.41 -29.29 -25.50
C ASP A 789 29.79 -30.15 -26.61
N GLY A 790 29.83 -29.66 -27.87
CA GLY A 790 29.27 -30.31 -29.04
C GLY A 790 27.76 -30.20 -29.17
N LYS A 791 27.08 -29.39 -28.34
CA LYS A 791 25.64 -29.15 -28.42
C LYS A 791 25.32 -27.84 -29.14
N PRO A 792 24.15 -27.71 -29.80
CA PRO A 792 23.72 -26.44 -30.40
C PRO A 792 23.53 -25.35 -29.33
N GLY A 793 23.85 -24.11 -29.70
CA GLY A 793 23.74 -22.93 -28.85
C GLY A 793 25.08 -22.45 -28.31
N THR A 794 25.67 -21.45 -28.95
CA THR A 794 26.87 -20.75 -28.43
C THR A 794 26.96 -19.34 -28.99
N GLN A 795 27.89 -18.54 -28.49
CA GLN A 795 28.20 -17.21 -29.02
C GLN A 795 28.48 -17.26 -30.54
N ALA A 796 27.83 -16.39 -31.31
CA ALA A 796 27.96 -16.24 -32.75
C ALA A 796 29.41 -15.90 -33.17
N ASP A 797 29.74 -16.03 -34.45
CA ASP A 797 31.04 -15.60 -34.99
C ASP A 797 31.01 -14.13 -35.46
N GLY A 798 32.18 -13.49 -35.52
CA GLY A 798 32.34 -12.15 -36.07
C GLY A 798 31.64 -11.06 -35.25
N LEU A 799 31.17 -10.00 -35.92
CA LEU A 799 30.49 -8.86 -35.29
C LEU A 799 29.24 -9.26 -34.51
N ALA A 800 28.50 -10.27 -34.99
CA ALA A 800 27.30 -10.77 -34.33
C ALA A 800 27.61 -11.41 -32.96
N GLY A 801 28.82 -11.93 -32.78
CA GLY A 801 29.30 -12.46 -31.51
C GLY A 801 30.10 -11.46 -30.67
N ASP A 802 30.38 -10.25 -31.16
CA ASP A 802 31.32 -9.35 -30.50
C ASP A 802 30.66 -8.61 -29.31
N LEU A 803 31.09 -8.94 -28.09
CA LEU A 803 30.61 -8.31 -26.86
C LEU A 803 30.91 -6.80 -26.82
N ALA A 804 32.01 -6.34 -27.42
CA ALA A 804 32.30 -4.92 -27.48
C ALA A 804 31.23 -4.19 -28.30
N TYR A 805 30.72 -4.83 -29.36
CA TYR A 805 29.68 -4.30 -30.22
C TYR A 805 28.28 -4.42 -29.61
N ALA A 806 28.00 -5.51 -28.90
CA ALA A 806 26.74 -5.72 -28.18
C ALA A 806 26.52 -4.72 -27.01
N MET A 807 27.61 -4.12 -26.51
CA MET A 807 27.65 -3.14 -25.42
C MET A 807 27.69 -1.68 -25.90
N VAL A 808 27.73 -1.42 -27.22
CA VAL A 808 27.80 -0.03 -27.72
C VAL A 808 26.45 0.67 -27.59
N SER A 809 26.47 1.83 -26.94
CA SER A 809 25.39 2.82 -26.97
C SER A 809 25.89 4.05 -27.74
N GLN A 810 25.67 4.13 -29.05
CA GLN A 810 26.01 5.33 -29.83
C GLN A 810 24.79 6.26 -29.92
N LEU A 811 24.94 7.47 -29.37
CA LEU A 811 24.00 8.58 -29.53
C LEU A 811 24.40 9.38 -30.77
N PHE A 812 23.44 9.68 -31.64
CA PHE A 812 23.67 10.50 -32.84
C PHE A 812 22.83 11.77 -32.76
N GLU A 813 23.48 12.93 -32.89
CA GLU A 813 22.79 14.21 -33.01
C GLU A 813 22.10 14.31 -34.37
N ARG A 814 20.84 14.75 -34.35
CA ARG A 814 20.07 15.09 -35.55
C ARG A 814 19.74 16.57 -35.58
N ASP A 815 19.71 17.15 -36.77
CA ASP A 815 19.26 18.52 -36.97
C ASP A 815 17.72 18.61 -36.91
N ALA A 816 17.19 19.84 -37.02
CA ALA A 816 15.75 20.11 -36.94
C ALA A 816 14.92 19.50 -38.09
N LYS A 817 15.54 18.84 -39.07
CA LYS A 817 14.89 18.12 -40.16
C LYS A 817 14.98 16.61 -40.00
N GLY A 818 15.60 16.14 -38.91
CA GLY A 818 15.87 14.74 -38.66
C GLY A 818 17.09 14.21 -39.40
N ASP A 819 17.90 15.06 -40.04
CA ASP A 819 19.14 14.64 -40.69
C ASP A 819 20.26 14.49 -39.66
N LEU A 820 21.16 13.52 -39.81
CA LEU A 820 22.32 13.37 -38.93
C LEU A 820 23.23 14.61 -39.06
N ILE A 821 23.70 15.17 -37.93
CA ILE A 821 24.72 16.22 -37.95
C ILE A 821 26.04 15.55 -38.33
N ASP A 822 26.34 15.55 -39.63
CA ASP A 822 27.49 14.86 -40.20
C ASP A 822 28.80 15.58 -39.84
N GLY A 823 29.63 14.94 -39.01
CA GLY A 823 30.92 15.47 -38.57
C GLY A 823 31.98 14.42 -38.22
N ASP A 824 31.65 13.13 -38.16
CA ASP A 824 32.61 12.06 -37.87
C ASP A 824 32.84 11.18 -39.12
N PRO A 825 34.06 11.17 -39.70
CA PRO A 825 34.41 10.33 -40.85
C PRO A 825 34.24 8.81 -40.63
N LEU A 826 33.97 8.35 -39.42
CA LEU A 826 33.77 6.94 -39.07
C LEU A 826 32.35 6.40 -39.32
N THR A 827 31.37 7.24 -39.68
CA THR A 827 29.93 6.85 -39.74
C THR A 827 29.32 6.91 -41.15
N ALA A 828 30.13 7.17 -42.18
CA ALA A 828 29.68 7.23 -43.57
C ALA A 828 29.16 5.87 -44.07
N GLY A 829 27.84 5.70 -44.13
CA GLY A 829 27.15 4.54 -44.71
C GLY A 829 26.26 3.73 -43.77
N VAL A 830 26.06 4.18 -42.52
CA VAL A 830 25.21 3.49 -41.54
C VAL A 830 23.78 4.03 -41.62
N GLN A 831 22.80 3.12 -41.76
CA GLN A 831 21.36 3.41 -41.79
C GLN A 831 20.87 3.97 -40.45
N PRO A 832 19.77 4.75 -40.43
CA PRO A 832 19.30 5.47 -39.24
C PRO A 832 19.01 4.55 -38.06
N ILE A 833 19.42 4.99 -36.86
CA ILE A 833 19.12 4.31 -35.59
C ILE A 833 17.70 4.63 -35.14
N GLN A 834 16.99 3.55 -34.82
CA GLN A 834 15.78 3.54 -34.03
C GLN A 834 16.19 3.23 -32.59
N VAL A 835 15.74 4.02 -31.62
CA VAL A 835 16.09 3.87 -30.20
C VAL A 835 15.60 2.53 -29.61
N ASP A 836 14.76 1.80 -30.36
CA ASP A 836 14.17 0.52 -29.97
C ASP A 836 14.65 -0.69 -30.79
N ARG A 837 15.56 -0.50 -31.77
CA ARG A 837 16.14 -1.61 -32.53
C ARG A 837 17.63 -1.74 -32.25
N ALA A 838 17.99 -2.90 -31.69
CA ALA A 838 19.35 -3.41 -31.70
C ALA A 838 19.94 -3.25 -33.11
N ILE A 839 21.26 -3.07 -33.18
CA ILE A 839 22.02 -3.08 -34.43
C ILE A 839 21.51 -4.26 -35.27
N PRO A 840 20.98 -4.08 -36.49
CA PRO A 840 20.28 -5.15 -37.22
C PRO A 840 21.08 -6.45 -37.36
N GLU A 841 22.40 -6.33 -37.37
CA GLU A 841 23.39 -7.41 -37.40
C GLU A 841 23.50 -8.20 -36.08
N LEU A 842 22.95 -7.67 -34.99
CA LEU A 842 22.80 -8.29 -33.66
C LEU A 842 21.38 -8.84 -33.41
N ASN A 843 20.46 -8.73 -34.38
CA ASN A 843 19.15 -9.37 -34.25
C ASN A 843 19.29 -10.88 -34.46
N THR A 844 18.88 -11.66 -33.46
CA THR A 844 18.79 -13.12 -33.60
C THR A 844 17.65 -13.51 -34.53
N VAL A 845 17.65 -14.78 -34.96
CA VAL A 845 16.59 -15.38 -35.79
C VAL A 845 15.21 -15.45 -35.08
N LEU A 846 15.11 -14.95 -33.85
CA LEU A 846 14.01 -15.21 -32.90
C LEU A 846 12.83 -14.22 -32.98
N GLY A 847 12.85 -13.24 -33.90
CA GLY A 847 11.68 -12.44 -34.27
C GLY A 847 11.56 -11.05 -33.60
N ASN A 848 10.44 -10.38 -33.86
CA ASN A 848 10.03 -9.12 -33.23
C ASN A 848 8.98 -9.41 -32.14
N THR A 849 8.85 -8.52 -31.15
CA THR A 849 7.75 -8.58 -30.16
C THR A 849 6.37 -8.48 -30.85
N PRO A 850 5.29 -9.02 -30.24
CA PRO A 850 3.94 -8.88 -30.78
C PRO A 850 3.40 -7.45 -30.68
N TYR A 851 4.01 -6.63 -29.82
CA TYR A 851 3.71 -5.21 -29.72
C TYR A 851 4.19 -4.49 -30.98
N PRO A 852 3.51 -3.40 -31.40
CA PRO A 852 4.10 -2.51 -32.36
C PRO A 852 5.50 -2.10 -31.87
N PRO A 853 6.49 -1.97 -32.77
CA PRO A 853 7.74 -1.31 -32.40
C PRO A 853 7.39 0.04 -31.78
N LEU A 854 8.12 0.52 -30.77
CA LEU A 854 8.02 1.92 -30.37
C LEU A 854 8.43 2.74 -31.60
N ASN A 855 7.42 3.12 -32.39
CA ASN A 855 7.62 3.72 -33.69
C ASN A 855 7.89 5.19 -33.45
N LEU A 856 9.12 5.59 -33.78
CA LEU A 856 9.52 6.95 -34.04
C LEU A 856 8.57 7.57 -35.08
N GLY A 857 7.55 8.27 -34.60
CA GLY A 857 6.79 9.21 -35.40
C GLY A 857 7.40 10.60 -35.23
N LEU A 858 8.30 10.97 -36.14
CA LEU A 858 8.61 12.37 -36.46
C LEU A 858 8.28 12.61 -37.93
#